data_AF-A0A8T5GLG6-F1
#
_entry.id   AF-A0A8T5GLG6-F1
#
_cell.length_a   1.000
_cell.length_b   1.000
_cell.length_c   1.000
_cell.angle_alpha   90.00
_cell.angle_beta   90.00
_cell.angle_gamma   90.00
#
_symmetry.space_group_name_H-M   'P 1'
#
loop_
_entity.id
_entity.type
_entity.pdbx_description
1 polymer ?
#
loop_
_entity_poly.entity_id
_entity_poly.type
_entity_poly.pdbx_seq_one_letter_code
_entity_poly.pdbx_strand_id
1 'polypeptide(L)'
;MKKKGVCLFLLILLVLLIGCAQEDIYDEELANELDQLSDEELNYVLAEDIDTPNLSGEASLKKYKKLEAIRNNPKIQRFRKEPINCKDSDGGANYQESGYVSLLNYPGGEIEKSDFCWKDGVRLQEYVCEKGKYKGDHTYDCSKEGGACNDGACTVSHCYDHQYNAGEQGLDCGWSCQTGCEFVEKEGTLWRDETWKGNVLIIDGVEVPEGITLTIEPGTIVKFAYGRGYRNVNRSGLNIIGGKLIAKGTQTEPIWFTSSAPDPINGDWHGVNIRNSLLDNVLDYVIIEYAQLDLSLWDSSATVTNSIIRWSNSEGVYLERSTANIDHNLIYSNAYNGIALEQYNYDVRITNNYFYDGHNPIHGEASELRVENNLISNNWFGATFDDNSDVVFNSNKVEGSSRYALHFIVNSEAEVQNNIINNNNGGIECADSVCSINDNAIFNNQVFNFRVTGDSNIDLKNNWWGTTSLDSIFDSIDSEVNLLIEPIQNTNEVSFQAPNFIQQDLKNFEINYIPGEEDDLYLYVYPSEDETRRVLHRVGEGLGFGWTLLWVEDYLWKPLGAGDTIAKLDPKSGEILETFVVEGLAQPHGMAFDGTFFWINDFTNKVIFKVNYETKEIVDTITIPNMGDSSGASSIAYDGEYLYLKSWTTNLLYKINNVGDILETIELPEGGGSALTWDGNHFWIEGCKGLCKVSRNGQLVGEIYPVALGAWALAWEPSNNENSGFLWSVQRTSEMWDDDKIFKIEILDDSFDSSQETYHCLGFEEYVVPPTERVCCSGLVATECTQFCPSEFCCDPGEMICLEE
;
A
#
# COMPACT_ATOMS: atom_id res chain seq x y z
N MET A 1 -51.28 -37.61 6.91
CA MET A 1 -50.63 -37.90 5.62
C MET A 1 -51.66 -37.72 4.50
N LYS A 2 -51.29 -37.08 3.38
CA LYS A 2 -52.15 -36.29 2.44
C LYS A 2 -52.46 -34.88 2.94
N LYS A 3 -51.47 -33.98 2.82
CA LYS A 3 -51.63 -32.51 2.62
C LYS A 3 -50.32 -31.71 2.57
N LYS A 4 -49.14 -32.36 2.61
CA LYS A 4 -47.83 -31.69 2.42
C LYS A 4 -47.17 -31.89 1.03
N GLY A 5 -47.80 -32.67 0.14
CA GLY A 5 -47.24 -32.96 -1.20
C GLY A 5 -47.72 -32.06 -2.35
N VAL A 6 -48.65 -31.13 -2.11
CA VAL A 6 -49.21 -30.25 -3.16
C VAL A 6 -48.62 -28.85 -3.13
N CYS A 7 -48.15 -28.36 -1.96
CA CYS A 7 -47.46 -27.06 -1.89
C CYS A 7 -46.02 -27.11 -2.40
N LEU A 8 -45.32 -28.25 -2.27
CA LEU A 8 -43.93 -28.36 -2.72
C LEU A 8 -43.82 -28.46 -4.25
N PHE A 9 -44.82 -29.04 -4.92
CA PHE A 9 -44.86 -29.11 -6.39
C PHE A 9 -45.26 -27.79 -7.05
N LEU A 10 -46.07 -26.96 -6.37
CA LEU A 10 -46.42 -25.61 -6.83
C LEU A 10 -45.29 -24.58 -6.58
N LEU A 11 -44.48 -24.76 -5.53
CA LEU A 11 -43.30 -23.92 -5.30
C LEU A 11 -42.16 -24.26 -6.28
N ILE A 12 -41.98 -25.54 -6.62
CA ILE A 12 -40.99 -25.98 -7.61
C ILE A 12 -41.39 -25.54 -9.02
N LEU A 13 -42.70 -25.47 -9.35
CA LEU A 13 -43.16 -24.90 -10.61
C LEU A 13 -43.00 -23.37 -10.66
N LEU A 14 -43.09 -22.68 -9.52
CA LEU A 14 -42.86 -21.22 -9.45
C LEU A 14 -41.37 -20.87 -9.55
N VAL A 15 -40.49 -21.71 -9.01
CA VAL A 15 -39.02 -21.51 -9.07
C VAL A 15 -38.43 -21.97 -10.42
N LEU A 16 -39.03 -22.95 -11.10
CA LEU A 16 -38.62 -23.35 -12.46
C LEU A 16 -39.20 -22.47 -13.59
N LEU A 17 -40.13 -21.55 -13.29
CA LEU A 17 -40.63 -20.55 -14.25
C LEU A 17 -40.00 -19.17 -14.10
N ILE A 18 -39.15 -18.93 -13.09
CA ILE A 18 -38.45 -17.66 -12.88
C ILE A 18 -36.95 -17.76 -13.31
N GLY A 19 -36.48 -18.95 -13.69
CA GLY A 19 -35.07 -19.21 -14.04
C GLY A 19 -34.70 -19.15 -15.53
N CYS A 20 -35.61 -18.78 -16.44
CA CYS A 20 -35.32 -18.63 -17.88
C CYS A 20 -36.35 -17.67 -18.52
N ALA A 21 -36.11 -16.36 -18.40
CA ALA A 21 -36.58 -15.33 -19.32
C ALA A 21 -36.00 -13.97 -18.87
N GLN A 22 -34.78 -13.67 -19.33
CA GLN A 22 -34.47 -12.29 -19.69
C GLN A 22 -35.28 -12.02 -20.97
N GLU A 23 -36.58 -11.77 -20.82
CA GLU A 23 -37.37 -11.18 -21.89
C GLU A 23 -37.24 -9.67 -21.73
N ASP A 24 -36.69 -9.04 -22.76
CA ASP A 24 -36.89 -7.63 -23.07
C ASP A 24 -38.39 -7.32 -22.96
N ILE A 25 -38.81 -6.72 -21.83
CA ILE A 25 -40.12 -6.07 -21.78
C ILE A 25 -39.96 -4.74 -22.51
N TYR A 26 -39.93 -4.84 -23.84
CA TYR A 26 -40.48 -3.82 -24.70
C TYR A 26 -41.94 -3.65 -24.24
N ASP A 27 -42.30 -2.49 -23.71
CA ASP A 27 -43.66 -2.25 -23.20
C ASP A 27 -44.61 -2.05 -24.40
N GLU A 28 -44.95 -3.16 -25.09
CA GLU A 28 -45.87 -3.20 -26.22
C GLU A 28 -47.25 -2.61 -25.86
N GLU A 29 -47.65 -2.67 -24.59
CA GLU A 29 -48.90 -2.11 -24.10
C GLU A 29 -48.85 -0.58 -24.17
N LEU A 30 -47.77 0.03 -23.66
CA LEU A 30 -47.54 1.48 -23.74
C LEU A 30 -47.36 1.99 -25.18
N ALA A 31 -46.66 1.25 -26.04
CA ALA A 31 -46.49 1.61 -27.44
C ALA A 31 -47.83 1.61 -28.20
N ASN A 32 -48.71 0.64 -27.90
CA ASN A 32 -50.06 0.57 -28.45
C ASN A 32 -50.98 1.67 -27.92
N GLU A 33 -50.83 2.09 -26.66
CA GLU A 33 -51.57 3.24 -26.10
C GLU A 33 -51.19 4.55 -26.81
N LEU A 34 -49.89 4.79 -27.04
CA LEU A 34 -49.39 5.96 -27.77
C LEU A 34 -49.92 6.01 -29.22
N ASP A 35 -50.07 4.86 -29.87
CA ASP A 35 -50.61 4.76 -31.23
C ASP A 35 -52.12 5.09 -31.32
N GLN A 36 -52.84 5.07 -30.21
CA GLN A 36 -54.27 5.40 -30.15
C GLN A 36 -54.56 6.85 -29.73
N LEU A 37 -53.56 7.61 -29.31
CA LEU A 37 -53.72 9.03 -28.95
C LEU A 37 -54.03 9.90 -30.17
N SER A 38 -54.83 10.95 -29.95
CA SER A 38 -55.01 12.03 -30.93
C SER A 38 -53.77 12.92 -31.03
N ASP A 39 -53.64 13.67 -32.12
CA ASP A 39 -52.49 14.56 -32.35
C ASP A 39 -52.31 15.61 -31.22
N GLU A 40 -53.40 16.05 -30.58
CA GLU A 40 -53.39 17.03 -29.48
C GLU A 40 -52.95 16.39 -28.15
N GLU A 41 -53.40 15.16 -27.87
CA GLU A 41 -52.98 14.39 -26.69
C GLU A 41 -51.51 13.98 -26.78
N LEU A 42 -51.06 13.58 -27.98
CA LEU A 42 -49.67 13.25 -28.23
C LEU A 42 -48.76 14.48 -28.02
N ASN A 43 -49.21 15.67 -28.45
CA ASN A 43 -48.50 16.93 -28.23
C ASN A 43 -48.34 17.24 -26.73
N TYR A 44 -49.40 17.02 -25.95
CA TYR A 44 -49.39 17.24 -24.50
C TYR A 44 -48.43 16.29 -23.78
N VAL A 45 -48.48 15.00 -24.09
CA VAL A 45 -47.63 13.97 -23.48
C VAL A 45 -46.15 14.23 -23.78
N LEU A 46 -45.82 14.65 -25.01
CA LEU A 46 -44.45 14.96 -25.41
C LEU A 46 -43.92 16.27 -24.80
N ALA A 47 -44.81 17.21 -24.44
CA ALA A 47 -44.45 18.50 -23.84
C ALA A 47 -44.24 18.44 -22.31
N GLU A 48 -45.04 17.66 -21.56
CA GLU A 48 -44.90 17.53 -20.09
C GLU A 48 -43.57 16.88 -19.65
N ASP A 49 -42.99 16.00 -20.47
CA ASP A 49 -41.74 15.30 -20.15
C ASP A 49 -40.47 16.19 -20.25
N ILE A 50 -40.62 17.49 -20.62
CA ILE A 50 -39.50 18.44 -20.81
C ILE A 50 -39.02 19.07 -19.48
N ASP A 51 -39.85 19.18 -18.45
CA ASP A 51 -39.60 20.09 -17.30
C ASP A 51 -39.48 19.44 -15.89
N THR A 52 -39.18 18.14 -15.74
CA THR A 52 -39.10 17.51 -14.39
C THR A 52 -37.72 16.95 -14.00
N PRO A 53 -37.09 17.44 -12.89
CA PRO A 53 -35.77 17.00 -12.44
C PRO A 53 -35.78 15.69 -11.63
N ASN A 54 -34.57 15.12 -11.51
CA ASN A 54 -34.16 13.85 -10.90
C ASN A 54 -35.06 13.24 -9.82
N LEU A 55 -35.45 11.98 -10.03
CA LEU A 55 -35.97 11.07 -9.01
C LEU A 55 -35.07 9.82 -8.99
N SER A 56 -34.83 9.23 -7.81
CA SER A 56 -34.06 8.00 -7.59
C SER A 56 -34.94 6.79 -7.28
N GLY A 57 -34.54 5.59 -7.72
CA GLY A 57 -35.19 4.31 -7.40
C GLY A 57 -36.12 3.77 -8.50
N GLU A 58 -37.10 2.93 -8.12
CA GLU A 58 -38.07 2.28 -9.05
C GLU A 58 -38.80 3.28 -9.98
N ALA A 59 -38.98 4.53 -9.54
CA ALA A 59 -39.59 5.59 -10.33
C ALA A 59 -38.74 5.97 -11.56
N SER A 60 -37.41 5.91 -11.47
CA SER A 60 -36.47 6.21 -12.54
C SER A 60 -36.51 5.13 -13.62
N LEU A 61 -36.60 3.87 -13.23
CA LEU A 61 -36.70 2.73 -14.15
C LEU A 61 -38.02 2.75 -14.94
N LYS A 62 -39.13 3.10 -14.28
CA LYS A 62 -40.44 3.26 -14.93
C LYS A 62 -40.47 4.45 -15.90
N LYS A 63 -39.81 5.56 -15.56
CA LYS A 63 -39.63 6.73 -16.44
C LYS A 63 -38.73 6.40 -17.64
N TYR A 64 -37.65 5.67 -17.44
CA TYR A 64 -36.73 5.24 -18.50
C TYR A 64 -37.45 4.38 -19.54
N LYS A 65 -38.19 3.36 -19.09
CA LYS A 65 -38.99 2.49 -19.98
C LYS A 65 -40.05 3.27 -20.77
N LYS A 66 -40.69 4.29 -20.16
CA LYS A 66 -41.65 5.17 -20.84
C LYS A 66 -40.99 6.03 -21.93
N LEU A 67 -39.81 6.59 -21.65
CA LEU A 67 -39.03 7.38 -22.62
C LEU A 67 -38.52 6.55 -23.78
N GLU A 68 -38.15 5.29 -23.53
CA GLU A 68 -37.70 4.36 -24.57
C GLU A 68 -38.84 3.94 -25.51
N ALA A 69 -40.04 3.68 -24.96
CA ALA A 69 -41.24 3.40 -25.76
C ALA A 69 -41.68 4.59 -26.64
N ILE A 70 -41.60 5.83 -26.12
CA ILE A 70 -41.84 7.05 -26.91
C ILE A 70 -40.80 7.20 -28.03
N ARG A 71 -39.51 7.02 -27.71
CA ARG A 71 -38.41 7.15 -28.69
C ARG A 71 -38.51 6.17 -29.84
N ASN A 72 -39.06 4.98 -29.59
CA ASN A 72 -39.18 3.93 -30.59
C ASN A 72 -40.55 3.88 -31.28
N ASN A 73 -41.48 4.80 -30.96
CA ASN A 73 -42.79 4.83 -31.61
C ASN A 73 -42.65 5.27 -33.09
N PRO A 74 -43.17 4.48 -34.05
CA PRO A 74 -42.97 4.71 -35.49
C PRO A 74 -43.67 5.96 -36.04
N LYS A 75 -44.62 6.58 -35.32
CA LYS A 75 -45.23 7.86 -35.69
C LYS A 75 -44.31 9.06 -35.42
N ILE A 76 -43.26 8.89 -34.62
CA ILE A 76 -42.33 9.96 -34.22
C ILE A 76 -41.05 9.83 -35.05
N GLN A 77 -40.81 10.77 -35.96
CA GLN A 77 -39.61 10.81 -36.78
C GLN A 77 -38.61 11.85 -36.24
N ARG A 78 -37.38 11.41 -35.96
CA ARG A 78 -36.26 12.27 -35.55
C ARG A 78 -35.46 12.72 -36.77
N PHE A 79 -35.65 13.93 -37.29
CA PHE A 79 -34.68 14.48 -38.25
C PHE A 79 -34.59 16.01 -38.25
N ARG A 80 -33.43 16.47 -37.76
CA ARG A 80 -32.59 17.62 -38.14
C ARG A 80 -32.02 18.20 -36.84
N LYS A 81 -30.71 18.06 -36.64
CA LYS A 81 -29.97 18.78 -35.60
C LYS A 81 -29.62 20.15 -36.17
N GLU A 82 -30.20 21.21 -35.63
CA GLU A 82 -29.81 22.57 -36.01
C GLU A 82 -28.80 23.09 -35.00
N PRO A 83 -27.58 23.49 -35.43
CA PRO A 83 -26.60 24.08 -34.52
C PRO A 83 -27.11 25.40 -33.96
N ILE A 84 -27.00 25.56 -32.64
CA ILE A 84 -27.26 26.83 -31.96
C ILE A 84 -25.94 27.44 -31.50
N ASN A 85 -25.90 28.78 -31.41
CA ASN A 85 -24.71 29.48 -30.92
C ASN A 85 -24.68 29.43 -29.39
N CYS A 86 -23.75 28.65 -28.84
CA CYS A 86 -23.48 28.61 -27.40
C CYS A 86 -22.45 29.70 -27.07
N LYS A 87 -22.91 30.76 -26.40
CA LYS A 87 -22.05 31.83 -25.89
C LYS A 87 -22.24 31.95 -24.39
N ASP A 88 -21.19 32.32 -23.68
CA ASP A 88 -21.30 32.84 -22.31
C ASP A 88 -22.04 34.20 -22.29
N SER A 89 -22.40 34.65 -21.09
CA SER A 89 -23.22 35.87 -20.88
C SER A 89 -22.53 37.17 -21.31
N ASP A 90 -21.24 37.12 -21.61
CA ASP A 90 -20.36 38.20 -22.07
C ASP A 90 -20.11 38.17 -23.59
N GLY A 91 -20.67 37.18 -24.31
CA GLY A 91 -20.70 37.16 -25.78
C GLY A 91 -19.38 36.70 -26.43
N GLY A 92 -18.59 35.91 -25.70
CA GLY A 92 -17.31 35.31 -26.10
C GLY A 92 -17.40 34.33 -27.28
N ALA A 93 -16.29 33.62 -27.53
CA ALA A 93 -16.14 32.71 -28.66
C ALA A 93 -17.14 31.54 -28.59
N ASN A 94 -17.73 31.18 -29.73
CA ASN A 94 -18.73 30.12 -29.82
C ASN A 94 -18.08 28.75 -29.55
N TYR A 95 -18.49 28.07 -28.48
CA TYR A 95 -18.03 26.72 -28.17
C TYR A 95 -18.52 25.78 -29.28
N GLN A 96 -17.61 25.29 -30.13
CA GLN A 96 -18.00 24.44 -31.28
C GLN A 96 -18.44 23.04 -30.87
N GLU A 97 -18.23 22.66 -29.62
CA GLU A 97 -18.64 21.37 -29.09
C GLU A 97 -20.10 21.42 -28.59
N SER A 98 -21.00 21.42 -29.57
CA SER A 98 -22.32 20.78 -29.52
C SER A 98 -23.53 21.44 -28.83
N GLY A 99 -23.82 22.71 -29.14
CA GLY A 99 -25.19 23.22 -29.04
C GLY A 99 -26.03 22.80 -30.25
N TYR A 100 -27.08 22.00 -30.06
CA TYR A 100 -28.04 21.69 -31.14
C TYR A 100 -29.48 21.64 -30.63
N VAL A 101 -30.44 22.01 -31.47
CA VAL A 101 -31.86 21.68 -31.24
C VAL A 101 -32.21 20.47 -32.10
N SER A 102 -32.82 19.46 -31.49
CA SER A 102 -33.37 18.30 -32.17
C SER A 102 -34.87 18.51 -32.39
N LEU A 103 -35.31 18.56 -33.64
CA LEU A 103 -36.74 18.62 -33.97
C LEU A 103 -37.36 17.21 -33.99
N LEU A 104 -38.44 17.02 -33.24
CA LEU A 104 -39.27 15.81 -33.28
C LEU A 104 -40.51 16.10 -34.14
N ASN A 105 -40.65 15.37 -35.24
CA ASN A 105 -41.81 15.49 -36.13
C ASN A 105 -42.72 14.29 -35.99
N TYR A 106 -44.02 14.54 -35.84
CA TYR A 106 -45.07 13.54 -35.85
C TYR A 106 -46.30 14.10 -36.58
N PRO A 107 -47.28 13.27 -36.96
CA PRO A 107 -48.47 13.74 -37.65
C PRO A 107 -49.23 14.77 -36.81
N GLY A 108 -49.36 16.01 -37.31
CA GLY A 108 -50.15 17.07 -36.65
C GLY A 108 -49.35 18.09 -35.82
N GLY A 109 -48.03 17.93 -35.63
CA GLY A 109 -47.21 18.91 -34.91
C GLY A 109 -45.70 18.70 -35.00
N GLU A 110 -44.94 19.77 -34.75
CA GLU A 110 -43.49 19.75 -34.57
C GLU A 110 -43.17 20.20 -33.14
N ILE A 111 -42.32 19.46 -32.42
CA ILE A 111 -41.86 19.83 -31.08
C ILE A 111 -40.35 20.03 -31.10
N GLU A 112 -39.92 21.19 -30.61
CA GLU A 112 -38.51 21.53 -30.46
C GLU A 112 -37.95 20.93 -29.17
N LYS A 113 -36.92 20.09 -29.29
CA LYS A 113 -36.17 19.59 -28.14
C LYS A 113 -34.80 20.24 -28.10
N SER A 114 -34.57 21.09 -27.10
CA SER A 114 -33.26 21.72 -26.86
C SER A 114 -32.28 20.72 -26.27
N ASP A 115 -31.20 20.40 -26.99
CA ASP A 115 -30.03 19.74 -26.41
C ASP A 115 -29.08 20.87 -25.92
N PHE A 116 -28.76 20.87 -24.62
CA PHE A 116 -28.12 21.98 -23.90
C PHE A 116 -26.65 22.20 -24.30
N CYS A 117 -26.07 23.36 -23.99
CA CYS A 117 -24.64 23.64 -24.21
C CYS A 117 -23.75 22.89 -23.20
N TRP A 118 -22.60 22.38 -23.65
CA TRP A 118 -21.64 21.61 -22.85
C TRP A 118 -20.23 22.20 -22.96
N LYS A 119 -19.43 22.04 -21.89
CA LYS A 119 -17.98 22.34 -21.86
C LYS A 119 -17.29 21.26 -21.02
N ASP A 120 -16.25 20.63 -21.56
CA ASP A 120 -15.44 19.60 -20.87
C ASP A 120 -16.30 18.46 -20.28
N GLY A 121 -17.32 18.01 -21.02
CA GLY A 121 -18.25 16.97 -20.56
C GLY A 121 -19.30 17.42 -19.54
N VAL A 122 -19.30 18.69 -19.14
CA VAL A 122 -20.21 19.28 -18.14
C VAL A 122 -21.27 20.18 -18.80
N ARG A 123 -22.53 20.03 -18.39
CA ARG A 123 -23.67 20.80 -18.89
C ARG A 123 -23.66 22.23 -18.31
N LEU A 124 -23.67 23.24 -19.17
CA LEU A 124 -23.76 24.65 -18.77
C LEU A 124 -25.21 24.97 -18.35
N GLN A 125 -25.42 25.42 -17.10
CA GLN A 125 -26.71 25.93 -16.59
C GLN A 125 -26.65 27.47 -16.52
N GLU A 126 -27.73 28.16 -16.91
CA GLU A 126 -27.80 29.63 -16.83
C GLU A 126 -27.88 30.09 -15.36
N TYR A 127 -26.84 30.76 -14.86
CA TYR A 127 -26.84 31.42 -13.56
C TYR A 127 -26.76 32.94 -13.72
N VAL A 128 -27.63 33.69 -13.04
CA VAL A 128 -27.56 35.16 -12.96
C VAL A 128 -27.18 35.57 -11.53
N CYS A 129 -26.08 36.32 -11.39
CA CYS A 129 -25.60 36.85 -10.12
C CYS A 129 -26.25 38.21 -9.80
N GLU A 130 -26.95 38.30 -8.67
CA GLU A 130 -27.56 39.55 -8.20
C GLU A 130 -27.23 39.77 -6.71
N LYS A 131 -26.47 40.83 -6.40
CA LYS A 131 -26.08 41.23 -5.03
C LYS A 131 -25.36 40.13 -4.22
N GLY A 132 -24.42 39.42 -4.83
CA GLY A 132 -23.61 38.39 -4.16
C GLY A 132 -24.35 37.06 -3.92
N LYS A 133 -25.43 36.82 -4.65
CA LYS A 133 -26.19 35.56 -4.63
C LYS A 133 -26.47 35.10 -6.06
N TYR A 134 -26.26 33.81 -6.32
CA TYR A 134 -26.79 33.16 -7.51
C TYR A 134 -28.28 32.91 -7.33
N LYS A 135 -29.09 33.22 -8.34
CA LYS A 135 -30.55 33.01 -8.30
C LYS A 135 -30.96 31.94 -9.33
N GLY A 136 -31.46 30.81 -8.81
CA GLY A 136 -32.02 29.65 -9.52
C GLY A 136 -32.86 28.78 -8.56
N ASP A 137 -33.27 27.57 -8.96
CA ASP A 137 -34.17 26.69 -8.17
C ASP A 137 -33.55 26.11 -6.88
N HIS A 138 -32.22 26.14 -6.75
CA HIS A 138 -31.52 25.90 -5.49
C HIS A 138 -30.65 27.12 -5.17
N THR A 139 -30.94 27.80 -4.06
CA THR A 139 -30.15 28.93 -3.59
C THR A 139 -28.83 28.45 -2.99
N TYR A 140 -27.72 28.74 -3.66
CA TYR A 140 -26.36 28.60 -3.12
C TYR A 140 -25.88 29.97 -2.61
N ASP A 141 -25.48 30.04 -1.35
CA ASP A 141 -25.09 31.28 -0.67
C ASP A 141 -23.56 31.32 -0.50
N CYS A 142 -22.83 31.95 -1.44
CA CYS A 142 -21.36 32.05 -1.41
C CYS A 142 -20.84 32.73 -0.11
N SER A 143 -21.70 33.42 0.66
CA SER A 143 -21.29 34.08 1.91
C SER A 143 -21.07 33.12 3.08
N LYS A 144 -21.57 31.88 3.02
CA LYS A 144 -21.31 30.86 4.04
C LYS A 144 -19.91 30.27 3.98
N GLU A 145 -19.24 30.39 2.83
CA GLU A 145 -17.87 29.90 2.57
C GLU A 145 -16.86 31.05 2.45
N GLY A 146 -17.23 32.27 2.86
CA GLY A 146 -16.33 33.43 2.85
C GLY A 146 -16.01 34.01 1.46
N GLY A 147 -16.67 33.54 0.39
CA GLY A 147 -16.41 33.97 -1.00
C GLY A 147 -17.26 35.15 -1.49
N ALA A 148 -16.84 35.74 -2.62
CA ALA A 148 -17.60 36.74 -3.39
C ALA A 148 -17.85 36.23 -4.83
N CYS A 149 -18.95 36.65 -5.46
CA CYS A 149 -19.17 36.32 -6.88
C CYS A 149 -18.36 37.24 -7.78
N ASN A 150 -17.36 36.71 -8.48
CA ASN A 150 -16.64 37.39 -9.56
C ASN A 150 -16.63 36.49 -10.80
N ASP A 151 -16.89 37.06 -11.98
CA ASP A 151 -16.78 36.39 -13.28
C ASP A 151 -17.45 35.00 -13.39
N GLY A 152 -18.64 34.84 -12.77
CA GLY A 152 -19.42 33.61 -12.89
C GLY A 152 -18.97 32.45 -12.00
N ALA A 153 -18.03 32.66 -11.08
CA ALA A 153 -17.68 31.72 -10.01
C ALA A 153 -17.91 32.33 -8.62
N CYS A 154 -18.20 31.51 -7.60
CA CYS A 154 -17.90 31.94 -6.23
C CYS A 154 -16.36 31.97 -6.15
N THR A 155 -15.74 33.14 -6.27
CA THR A 155 -14.31 33.27 -5.99
C THR A 155 -14.15 33.29 -4.49
N VAL A 156 -13.83 32.12 -3.94
CA VAL A 156 -13.09 32.02 -2.69
C VAL A 156 -11.69 32.55 -2.95
N SER A 157 -11.22 33.49 -2.12
CA SER A 157 -9.79 33.80 -2.10
C SER A 157 -9.05 32.50 -1.85
N HIS A 158 -8.25 32.03 -2.82
CA HIS A 158 -7.48 30.79 -2.74
C HIS A 158 -6.83 30.63 -1.36
N CYS A 159 -7.48 29.78 -0.56
CA CYS A 159 -7.12 29.21 0.74
C CYS A 159 -8.27 28.27 1.12
N TYR A 160 -8.18 26.98 0.82
CA TYR A 160 -9.06 25.96 1.38
C TYR A 160 -8.19 24.99 2.19
N ASP A 161 -8.25 25.09 3.51
CA ASP A 161 -9.08 24.29 4.43
C ASP A 161 -8.45 22.98 4.95
N HIS A 162 -7.18 22.72 4.61
CA HIS A 162 -6.39 21.57 5.09
C HIS A 162 -6.84 20.22 4.55
N GLN A 163 -7.37 20.19 3.33
CA GLN A 163 -7.66 18.95 2.62
C GLN A 163 -6.72 18.81 1.41
N TYR A 164 -6.05 17.65 1.27
CA TYR A 164 -5.48 17.24 -0.01
C TYR A 164 -6.64 16.71 -0.86
N ASN A 165 -7.26 17.60 -1.63
CA ASN A 165 -8.26 17.26 -2.62
C ASN A 165 -7.71 17.59 -3.99
N ALA A 166 -7.75 16.61 -4.89
CA ALA A 166 -7.45 16.76 -6.31
C ALA A 166 -8.08 18.04 -6.89
N GLY A 167 -7.23 18.95 -7.39
CA GLY A 167 -7.67 20.18 -8.04
C GLY A 167 -6.61 21.28 -8.16
N GLU A 168 -5.55 21.24 -7.35
CA GLU A 168 -4.47 22.23 -7.42
C GLU A 168 -3.30 21.70 -8.28
N GLN A 169 -2.98 22.39 -9.38
CA GLN A 169 -1.72 22.15 -10.08
C GLN A 169 -0.58 22.83 -9.31
N GLY A 170 0.12 22.12 -8.41
CA GLY A 170 1.33 22.64 -7.73
C GLY A 170 1.56 22.12 -6.30
N LEU A 171 2.63 22.63 -5.65
CA LEU A 171 3.00 22.32 -4.26
C LEU A 171 2.02 22.99 -3.26
N ASP A 172 1.26 22.20 -2.50
CA ASP A 172 0.35 22.68 -1.43
C ASP A 172 1.06 23.50 -0.34
N CYS A 173 0.42 24.57 0.12
CA CYS A 173 0.96 25.67 0.91
C CYS A 173 0.40 25.74 2.35
N GLY A 174 -0.15 24.66 2.90
CA GLY A 174 -0.45 24.57 4.34
C GLY A 174 -1.36 25.65 4.95
N TRP A 175 -1.19 25.91 6.25
CA TRP A 175 -2.21 26.51 7.14
C TRP A 175 -2.47 28.03 6.98
N SER A 176 -1.66 28.77 6.22
CA SER A 176 -1.89 30.20 6.05
C SER A 176 -1.49 30.68 4.65
N CYS A 177 -2.46 30.98 3.79
CA CYS A 177 -2.15 31.70 2.55
C CYS A 177 -2.17 33.20 2.80
N GLN A 178 -0.98 33.72 3.07
CA GLN A 178 -0.67 35.12 2.82
C GLN A 178 -0.11 35.21 1.40
N THR A 179 -0.99 35.42 0.42
CA THR A 179 -0.64 35.92 -0.93
C THR A 179 0.70 35.38 -1.48
N GLY A 180 0.72 34.12 -1.90
CA GLY A 180 1.85 33.49 -2.59
C GLY A 180 2.39 32.24 -1.89
N CYS A 181 2.41 31.13 -2.61
CA CYS A 181 3.04 29.87 -2.17
C CYS A 181 4.51 29.84 -2.58
N GLU A 182 5.29 30.76 -2.03
CA GLU A 182 6.73 30.78 -2.30
C GLU A 182 7.43 29.77 -1.38
N PHE A 183 7.96 28.72 -1.99
CA PHE A 183 8.88 27.79 -1.32
C PHE A 183 10.29 28.38 -1.35
N VAL A 184 10.95 28.35 -0.20
CA VAL A 184 12.39 28.61 -0.13
C VAL A 184 13.11 27.29 -0.38
N GLU A 185 13.73 27.17 -1.55
CA GLU A 185 14.55 26.01 -1.91
C GLU A 185 15.83 25.93 -1.05
N LYS A 186 16.19 24.70 -0.66
CA LYS A 186 17.35 24.38 0.17
C LYS A 186 18.06 23.14 -0.38
N GLU A 187 19.38 23.21 -0.39
CA GLU A 187 20.26 22.11 -0.76
C GLU A 187 21.68 22.34 -0.20
N GLY A 188 22.48 21.28 -0.17
CA GLY A 188 23.89 21.31 0.19
C GLY A 188 24.16 21.55 1.67
N THR A 189 25.41 21.92 1.98
CA THR A 189 25.90 22.06 3.36
C THR A 189 25.71 23.48 3.89
N LEU A 190 25.15 23.61 5.10
CA LEU A 190 25.07 24.89 5.81
C LEU A 190 26.44 25.32 6.35
N TRP A 191 26.82 26.59 6.12
CA TRP A 191 28.11 27.15 6.57
C TRP A 191 28.00 28.07 7.80
N ARG A 192 26.78 28.28 8.30
CA ARG A 192 26.49 29.09 9.50
C ARG A 192 25.16 28.66 10.07
N ASP A 193 24.90 29.02 11.33
CA ASP A 193 23.59 28.84 11.94
C ASP A 193 22.50 29.44 11.05
N GLU A 194 21.40 28.69 10.91
CA GLU A 194 20.29 29.08 10.06
C GLU A 194 18.95 28.87 10.75
N THR A 195 17.98 29.71 10.42
CA THR A 195 16.60 29.62 10.90
C THR A 195 15.66 29.50 9.71
N TRP A 196 14.89 28.42 9.68
CA TRP A 196 13.86 28.15 8.68
C TRP A 196 12.47 28.51 9.22
N LYS A 197 11.63 29.05 8.33
CA LYS A 197 10.25 29.45 8.61
C LYS A 197 9.40 29.42 7.34
N GLY A 198 8.10 29.18 7.48
CA GLY A 198 7.16 29.16 6.35
C GLY A 198 7.28 27.89 5.52
N ASN A 199 7.29 28.02 4.19
CA ASN A 199 7.37 26.88 3.26
C ASN A 199 8.81 26.68 2.77
N VAL A 200 9.40 25.53 3.07
CA VAL A 200 10.76 25.14 2.69
C VAL A 200 10.69 23.92 1.78
N LEU A 201 11.46 23.91 0.69
CA LEU A 201 11.60 22.77 -0.20
C LEU A 201 13.07 22.31 -0.22
N ILE A 202 13.34 21.07 0.17
CA ILE A 202 14.67 20.48 0.04
C ILE A 202 14.75 19.73 -1.29
N ILE A 203 15.64 20.14 -2.20
CA ILE A 203 15.67 19.63 -3.58
C ILE A 203 16.63 18.46 -3.82
N ASP A 204 17.81 18.45 -3.18
CA ASP A 204 18.84 17.38 -3.36
C ASP A 204 19.41 16.88 -2.01
N GLY A 205 18.97 17.49 -0.89
CA GLY A 205 19.39 17.17 0.47
C GLY A 205 20.12 18.33 1.15
N VAL A 206 20.03 18.42 2.48
CA VAL A 206 20.69 19.45 3.29
C VAL A 206 21.57 18.81 4.34
N GLU A 207 22.79 19.33 4.52
CA GLU A 207 23.70 18.92 5.58
C GLU A 207 23.92 20.03 6.61
N VAL A 208 23.81 19.69 7.90
CA VAL A 208 24.09 20.57 9.04
C VAL A 208 25.34 20.06 9.74
N PRO A 209 26.54 20.63 9.46
CA PRO A 209 27.81 20.11 9.97
C PRO A 209 28.07 20.51 11.44
N GLU A 210 29.13 19.94 12.02
CA GLU A 210 29.61 20.26 13.37
C GLU A 210 29.77 21.76 13.60
N GLY A 211 29.29 22.23 14.76
CA GLY A 211 29.36 23.64 15.14
C GLY A 211 28.26 24.53 14.54
N ILE A 212 27.40 23.97 13.68
CA ILE A 212 26.25 24.67 13.09
C ILE A 212 24.94 24.19 13.72
N THR A 213 24.05 25.14 13.98
CA THR A 213 22.68 24.89 14.45
C THR A 213 21.66 25.25 13.38
N LEU A 214 20.81 24.29 13.03
CA LEU A 214 19.59 24.53 12.27
C LEU A 214 18.41 24.68 13.24
N THR A 215 17.73 25.82 13.19
CA THR A 215 16.50 26.07 13.94
C THR A 215 15.31 26.14 12.98
N ILE A 216 14.21 25.47 13.29
CA ILE A 216 12.98 25.48 12.50
C ILE A 216 11.86 26.06 13.37
N GLU A 217 11.26 27.16 12.95
CA GLU A 217 10.22 27.89 13.70
C GLU A 217 8.85 27.17 13.63
N PRO A 218 7.95 27.37 14.62
CA PRO A 218 6.58 26.84 14.57
C PRO A 218 5.84 27.14 13.26
N GLY A 219 4.99 26.21 12.83
CA GLY A 219 4.18 26.34 11.61
C GLY A 219 4.96 26.18 10.30
N THR A 220 6.26 25.85 10.36
CA THR A 220 7.06 25.58 9.16
C THR A 220 6.66 24.28 8.51
N ILE A 221 6.58 24.28 7.19
CA ILE A 221 6.40 23.08 6.36
C ILE A 221 7.66 22.86 5.55
N VAL A 222 8.34 21.76 5.84
CA VAL A 222 9.53 21.29 5.12
C VAL A 222 9.09 20.16 4.20
N LYS A 223 9.04 20.46 2.91
CA LYS A 223 8.80 19.48 1.85
C LYS A 223 10.13 18.96 1.32
N PHE A 224 10.19 17.65 1.08
CA PHE A 224 11.36 16.99 0.52
C PHE A 224 11.04 16.56 -0.91
N ALA A 225 11.92 16.90 -1.86
CA ALA A 225 11.82 16.44 -3.23
C ALA A 225 11.71 14.92 -3.24
N TYR A 226 10.59 14.42 -3.77
CA TYR A 226 10.32 13.00 -3.80
C TYR A 226 11.24 12.29 -4.81
N GLY A 227 11.72 11.10 -4.45
CA GLY A 227 12.54 10.22 -5.28
C GLY A 227 11.93 8.83 -5.32
N ARG A 228 11.17 8.53 -6.39
CA ARG A 228 10.39 7.28 -6.49
C ARG A 228 10.95 6.25 -7.49
N GLY A 229 12.23 6.33 -7.79
CA GLY A 229 12.92 5.32 -8.60
C GLY A 229 13.68 4.34 -7.71
N TYR A 230 13.50 3.03 -7.88
CA TYR A 230 14.35 2.00 -7.22
C TYR A 230 15.83 2.07 -7.69
N ARG A 231 16.11 2.79 -8.79
CA ARG A 231 17.46 3.09 -9.30
C ARG A 231 18.00 4.45 -8.86
N ASN A 232 17.13 5.37 -8.42
CA ASN A 232 17.54 6.65 -7.87
C ASN A 232 17.69 6.50 -6.36
N VAL A 233 18.88 6.08 -5.93
CA VAL A 233 19.27 6.04 -4.52
C VAL A 233 19.36 7.42 -3.87
N ASN A 234 19.41 8.49 -4.68
CA ASN A 234 19.48 9.87 -4.19
C ASN A 234 18.08 10.36 -3.85
N ARG A 235 17.61 9.99 -2.66
CA ARG A 235 16.44 10.59 -2.03
C ARG A 235 16.88 11.81 -1.23
N SER A 236 16.16 12.91 -1.37
CA SER A 236 16.43 14.10 -0.57
C SER A 236 16.20 13.82 0.91
N GLY A 237 17.00 14.45 1.78
CA GLY A 237 16.93 14.24 3.22
C GLY A 237 17.57 15.39 4.00
N LEU A 238 17.33 15.42 5.31
CA LEU A 238 17.93 16.40 6.22
C LEU A 238 18.96 15.68 7.09
N ASN A 239 20.24 15.96 6.86
CA ASN A 239 21.36 15.28 7.49
C ASN A 239 22.05 16.19 8.51
N ILE A 240 21.87 15.91 9.80
CA ILE A 240 22.56 16.58 10.89
C ILE A 240 23.84 15.80 11.20
N ILE A 241 24.99 16.27 10.68
CA ILE A 241 26.28 15.58 10.76
C ILE A 241 27.17 16.28 11.79
N GLY A 242 27.06 15.90 13.06
CA GLY A 242 27.72 16.56 14.19
C GLY A 242 27.16 17.95 14.55
N GLY A 243 26.28 18.50 13.72
CA GLY A 243 25.55 19.74 13.97
C GLY A 243 24.41 19.57 14.99
N LYS A 244 23.59 20.62 15.14
CA LYS A 244 22.44 20.62 16.06
C LYS A 244 21.14 20.94 15.33
N LEU A 245 20.08 20.19 15.62
CA LEU A 245 18.71 20.46 15.16
C LEU A 245 17.82 20.94 16.30
N ILE A 246 17.13 22.07 16.09
CA ILE A 246 16.08 22.57 16.98
C ILE A 246 14.81 22.78 16.16
N ALA A 247 13.91 21.80 16.16
CA ALA A 247 12.58 21.89 15.57
C ALA A 247 11.53 21.88 16.69
N LYS A 248 10.99 23.06 17.01
CA LYS A 248 10.02 23.22 18.11
C LYS A 248 8.76 23.90 17.60
N GLY A 249 7.80 23.09 17.20
CA GLY A 249 6.45 23.55 16.87
C GLY A 249 5.63 23.87 18.11
N THR A 250 4.33 24.04 17.90
CA THR A 250 3.34 24.10 18.98
C THR A 250 2.11 23.27 18.61
N GLN A 251 1.23 22.99 19.57
CA GLN A 251 -0.03 22.27 19.34
C GLN A 251 -0.86 22.86 18.19
N THR A 252 -0.86 24.20 18.04
CA THR A 252 -1.63 24.92 17.01
C THR A 252 -0.82 25.22 15.75
N GLU A 253 0.51 25.15 15.83
CA GLU A 253 1.42 25.43 14.72
C GLU A 253 2.54 24.36 14.71
N PRO A 254 2.19 23.09 14.41
CA PRO A 254 3.17 22.02 14.33
C PRO A 254 4.12 22.24 13.14
N ILE A 255 5.31 21.67 13.21
CA ILE A 255 6.27 21.65 12.10
C ILE A 255 6.06 20.38 11.29
N TRP A 256 5.96 20.49 9.96
CA TRP A 256 5.75 19.35 9.07
C TRP A 256 7.03 19.01 8.33
N PHE A 257 7.38 17.72 8.31
CA PHE A 257 8.38 17.11 7.44
C PHE A 257 7.64 16.11 6.56
N THR A 258 7.51 16.40 5.28
CA THR A 258 6.65 15.61 4.38
C THR A 258 7.16 15.62 2.94
N SER A 259 6.57 14.80 2.09
CA SER A 259 6.89 14.73 0.67
C SER A 259 6.47 16.00 -0.08
N SER A 260 7.24 16.36 -1.11
CA SER A 260 6.84 17.38 -2.08
C SER A 260 5.90 16.85 -3.17
N ALA A 261 5.55 15.57 -3.13
CA ALA A 261 4.72 14.97 -4.16
C ALA A 261 3.28 15.48 -4.08
N PRO A 262 2.58 15.57 -5.24
CA PRO A 262 1.15 15.85 -5.25
C PRO A 262 0.32 14.72 -4.61
N ASP A 263 0.88 13.51 -4.57
CA ASP A 263 0.29 12.25 -4.13
C ASP A 263 1.23 11.50 -3.16
N PRO A 264 1.57 12.03 -1.97
CA PRO A 264 2.63 11.50 -1.11
C PRO A 264 2.52 9.99 -0.83
N ILE A 265 3.65 9.28 -0.93
CA ILE A 265 3.76 7.86 -0.54
C ILE A 265 4.99 7.62 0.33
N ASN A 266 4.94 6.58 1.16
CA ASN A 266 6.05 6.16 2.00
C ASN A 266 7.32 5.88 1.17
N GLY A 267 8.45 6.41 1.63
CA GLY A 267 9.73 6.28 0.93
C GLY A 267 9.98 7.36 -0.13
N ASP A 268 9.14 8.39 -0.20
CA ASP A 268 9.31 9.54 -1.08
C ASP A 268 10.64 10.25 -0.84
N TRP A 269 11.06 10.33 0.41
CA TRP A 269 12.27 11.02 0.80
C TRP A 269 13.03 10.19 1.83
N HIS A 270 14.31 10.51 2.06
CA HIS A 270 15.17 9.65 2.85
C HIS A 270 14.80 9.65 4.33
N GLY A 271 14.60 10.84 4.92
CA GLY A 271 14.41 11.00 6.36
C GLY A 271 15.13 12.20 6.96
N VAL A 272 14.86 12.43 8.24
CA VAL A 272 15.67 13.28 9.10
C VAL A 272 16.71 12.41 9.77
N ASN A 273 17.99 12.58 9.43
CA ASN A 273 19.08 11.74 9.91
C ASN A 273 19.99 12.57 10.83
N ILE A 274 20.17 12.14 12.08
CA ILE A 274 21.11 12.73 13.02
C ILE A 274 22.25 11.75 13.23
N ARG A 275 23.46 12.18 12.88
CA ARG A 275 24.67 11.35 12.92
C ARG A 275 25.77 12.05 13.69
N ASN A 276 26.44 11.31 14.57
CA ASN A 276 27.56 11.80 15.39
C ASN A 276 27.25 13.08 16.18
N SER A 277 26.00 13.25 16.64
CA SER A 277 25.58 14.45 17.38
C SER A 277 24.95 14.08 18.72
N LEU A 278 25.75 14.18 19.79
CA LEU A 278 25.30 14.05 21.18
C LEU A 278 24.81 15.38 21.77
N LEU A 279 24.47 16.35 20.92
CA LEU A 279 23.94 17.65 21.33
C LEU A 279 22.46 17.54 21.71
N ASP A 280 21.89 18.58 22.31
CA ASP A 280 20.44 18.61 22.60
C ASP A 280 19.61 18.80 21.32
N ASN A 281 19.56 17.78 20.45
CA ASN A 281 18.69 17.78 19.28
C ASN A 281 17.25 17.63 19.75
N VAL A 282 16.37 18.53 19.31
CA VAL A 282 14.98 18.55 19.77
C VAL A 282 14.02 18.58 18.60
N LEU A 283 13.04 17.68 18.65
CA LEU A 283 11.86 17.62 17.81
C LEU A 283 10.64 17.64 18.74
N ASP A 284 9.93 18.76 18.81
CA ASP A 284 8.76 18.93 19.67
C ASP A 284 7.60 19.49 18.84
N TYR A 285 6.40 18.89 18.93
CA TYR A 285 5.26 19.21 18.05
C TYR A 285 5.62 19.17 16.56
N VAL A 286 6.30 18.10 16.15
CA VAL A 286 6.58 17.83 14.74
C VAL A 286 5.63 16.76 14.19
N ILE A 287 5.46 16.77 12.88
CA ILE A 287 4.79 15.71 12.12
C ILE A 287 5.81 15.25 11.08
N ILE A 288 6.19 13.98 11.13
CA ILE A 288 7.08 13.37 10.14
C ILE A 288 6.30 12.26 9.44
N GLU A 289 6.26 12.31 8.11
CA GLU A 289 5.49 11.37 7.31
C GLU A 289 6.11 11.11 5.93
N TYR A 290 5.82 9.92 5.40
CA TYR A 290 6.16 9.48 4.05
C TYR A 290 7.66 9.30 3.77
N ALA A 291 8.53 9.30 4.79
CA ALA A 291 9.96 9.05 4.59
C ALA A 291 10.25 7.56 4.40
N GLN A 292 11.49 7.24 4.01
CA GLN A 292 12.01 5.88 4.11
C GLN A 292 12.19 5.48 5.58
N LEU A 293 12.94 6.31 6.31
CA LEU A 293 13.06 6.30 7.77
C LEU A 293 12.65 7.70 8.22
N ASP A 294 11.63 7.87 9.03
CA ASP A 294 11.16 9.22 9.38
C ASP A 294 12.24 9.98 10.17
N LEU A 295 12.72 9.38 11.27
CA LEU A 295 13.83 9.88 12.06
C LEU A 295 14.87 8.78 12.30
N SER A 296 16.15 9.04 12.01
CA SER A 296 17.23 8.11 12.34
C SER A 296 18.33 8.76 13.19
N LEU A 297 18.78 8.04 14.22
CA LEU A 297 19.87 8.44 15.12
C LEU A 297 21.03 7.43 15.01
N TRP A 298 22.22 7.93 14.68
CA TRP A 298 23.44 7.12 14.58
C TRP A 298 24.51 7.77 15.45
N ASP A 299 24.94 7.09 16.51
CA ASP A 299 25.93 7.62 17.46
C ASP A 299 25.51 9.02 17.99
N SER A 300 24.23 9.18 18.32
CA SER A 300 23.58 10.48 18.52
C SER A 300 22.59 10.51 19.69
N SER A 301 22.10 11.71 20.00
CA SER A 301 21.02 11.92 20.96
C SER A 301 19.91 12.82 20.43
N ALA A 302 18.66 12.54 20.81
CA ALA A 302 17.52 13.40 20.52
C ALA A 302 16.41 13.34 21.59
N THR A 303 15.67 14.44 21.71
CA THR A 303 14.39 14.50 22.43
C THR A 303 13.26 14.66 21.42
N VAL A 304 12.34 13.70 21.39
CA VAL A 304 11.18 13.67 20.49
C VAL A 304 9.91 13.69 21.33
N THR A 305 9.19 14.82 21.31
CA THR A 305 8.04 15.02 22.18
C THR A 305 6.81 15.57 21.49
N ASN A 306 5.62 15.21 21.98
CA ASN A 306 4.34 15.76 21.51
C ASN A 306 4.18 15.73 19.99
N SER A 307 4.70 14.69 19.33
CA SER A 307 4.83 14.63 17.86
C SER A 307 4.02 13.48 17.26
N ILE A 308 3.82 13.54 15.95
CA ILE A 308 3.20 12.47 15.14
C ILE A 308 4.24 11.90 14.19
N ILE A 309 4.38 10.57 14.16
CA ILE A 309 5.29 9.84 13.28
C ILE A 309 4.52 8.72 12.60
N ARG A 310 4.41 8.75 11.27
CA ARG A 310 3.47 7.87 10.56
C ARG A 310 3.85 7.66 9.11
N TRP A 311 3.36 6.56 8.54
CA TRP A 311 3.44 6.29 7.11
C TRP A 311 4.89 6.28 6.59
N SER A 312 5.85 5.88 7.44
CA SER A 312 7.20 5.59 7.00
C SER A 312 7.26 4.27 6.23
N ASN A 313 8.23 4.14 5.31
CA ASN A 313 8.43 2.92 4.51
C ASN A 313 9.12 1.78 5.28
N SER A 314 9.80 2.11 6.38
CA SER A 314 10.53 1.16 7.21
C SER A 314 10.26 1.51 8.67
N GLU A 315 11.10 2.34 9.28
CA GLU A 315 11.02 2.68 10.71
C GLU A 315 10.55 4.11 10.90
N GLY A 316 9.65 4.32 11.86
CA GLY A 316 9.28 5.66 12.32
C GLY A 316 10.47 6.33 13.01
N VAL A 317 11.05 5.65 14.01
CA VAL A 317 12.29 6.09 14.67
C VAL A 317 13.30 4.97 14.69
N TYR A 318 14.45 5.18 14.06
CA TYR A 318 15.59 4.26 14.08
C TYR A 318 16.68 4.80 15.01
N LEU A 319 17.27 3.93 15.83
CA LEU A 319 18.39 4.26 16.71
C LEU A 319 19.49 3.21 16.60
N GLU A 320 20.72 3.69 16.48
CA GLU A 320 21.92 2.87 16.57
C GLU A 320 23.00 3.56 17.39
N ARG A 321 23.54 2.86 18.41
CA ARG A 321 24.51 3.42 19.37
C ARG A 321 24.10 4.77 19.96
N SER A 322 22.80 4.96 20.19
CA SER A 322 22.19 6.25 20.48
C SER A 322 21.42 6.26 21.79
N THR A 323 21.03 7.47 22.22
CA THR A 323 20.13 7.69 23.36
C THR A 323 18.99 8.61 22.95
N ALA A 324 17.78 8.36 23.43
CA ALA A 324 16.65 9.23 23.12
C ALA A 324 15.61 9.27 24.23
N ASN A 325 14.94 10.43 24.32
CA ASN A 325 13.72 10.58 25.09
C ASN A 325 12.54 10.76 24.12
N ILE A 326 11.73 9.72 23.98
CA ILE A 326 10.59 9.65 23.08
C ILE A 326 9.31 9.66 23.94
N ASP A 327 8.70 10.83 24.07
CA ASP A 327 7.66 11.07 25.07
C ASP A 327 6.40 11.80 24.55
N HIS A 328 5.21 11.33 24.91
CA HIS A 328 3.93 11.92 24.48
C HIS A 328 3.72 11.97 22.95
N ASN A 329 4.18 10.96 22.20
CA ASN A 329 4.01 10.90 20.74
C ASN A 329 2.86 9.98 20.32
N LEU A 330 2.35 10.22 19.11
CA LEU A 330 1.44 9.33 18.39
C LEU A 330 2.22 8.68 17.25
N ILE A 331 2.38 7.36 17.27
CA ILE A 331 3.22 6.62 16.33
C ILE A 331 2.41 5.48 15.74
N TYR A 332 2.10 5.54 14.44
CA TYR A 332 1.11 4.61 13.86
C TYR A 332 1.27 4.41 12.36
N SER A 333 0.73 3.31 11.83
CA SER A 333 0.75 2.98 10.38
C SER A 333 2.13 3.14 9.74
N ASN A 334 3.17 2.73 10.46
CA ASN A 334 4.54 2.64 9.96
C ASN A 334 4.77 1.24 9.39
N ALA A 335 5.44 1.15 8.24
CA ALA A 335 5.51 -0.10 7.47
C ALA A 335 6.27 -1.23 8.16
N TYR A 336 7.20 -0.93 9.08
CA TYR A 336 7.86 -1.92 9.92
C TYR A 336 7.79 -1.50 11.39
N ASN A 337 8.86 -1.03 12.01
CA ASN A 337 8.81 -0.68 13.43
C ASN A 337 8.33 0.77 13.63
N GLY A 338 7.54 1.00 14.68
CA GLY A 338 7.30 2.36 15.18
C GLY A 338 8.60 2.97 15.69
N ILE A 339 9.32 2.21 16.53
CA ILE A 339 10.65 2.52 17.04
C ILE A 339 11.52 1.26 16.94
N ALA A 340 12.64 1.34 16.24
CA ALA A 340 13.68 0.31 16.16
C ALA A 340 14.94 0.77 16.88
N LEU A 341 15.37 0.00 17.89
CA LEU A 341 16.64 0.19 18.58
C LEU A 341 17.59 -0.92 18.15
N GLU A 342 18.48 -0.62 17.21
CA GLU A 342 19.44 -1.58 16.66
C GLU A 342 20.83 -1.38 17.28
N GLN A 343 21.53 -2.47 17.61
CA GLN A 343 22.97 -2.47 17.92
C GLN A 343 23.41 -1.43 18.99
N TYR A 344 23.12 -1.72 20.27
CA TYR A 344 23.73 -1.07 21.44
C TYR A 344 23.24 0.35 21.76
N ASN A 345 21.94 0.53 21.98
CA ASN A 345 21.39 1.79 22.48
C ASN A 345 21.33 1.83 24.02
N TYR A 346 21.47 3.02 24.61
CA TYR A 346 21.59 3.17 26.08
C TYR A 346 20.73 4.32 26.63
N ASP A 347 20.17 4.15 27.84
CA ASP A 347 19.27 5.10 28.52
C ASP A 347 18.15 5.62 27.59
N VAL A 348 17.58 4.75 26.75
CA VAL A 348 16.44 5.13 25.91
C VAL A 348 15.17 5.09 26.73
N ARG A 349 14.38 6.17 26.65
CA ARG A 349 13.10 6.30 27.36
C ARG A 349 11.98 6.47 26.38
N ILE A 350 11.00 5.56 26.45
CA ILE A 350 9.80 5.56 25.63
C ILE A 350 8.62 5.69 26.58
N THR A 351 8.09 6.91 26.72
CA THR A 351 7.08 7.19 27.74
C THR A 351 5.84 7.89 27.24
N ASN A 352 4.67 7.55 27.79
CA ASN A 352 3.40 8.25 27.49
C ASN A 352 3.05 8.32 25.99
N ASN A 353 3.52 7.38 25.16
CA ASN A 353 3.21 7.36 23.74
C ASN A 353 1.96 6.51 23.47
N TYR A 354 1.33 6.77 22.33
CA TYR A 354 0.27 5.93 21.80
C TYR A 354 0.71 5.32 20.46
N PHE A 355 0.75 3.99 20.43
CA PHE A 355 1.07 3.21 19.25
C PHE A 355 -0.14 2.43 18.76
N TYR A 356 -0.46 2.52 17.46
CA TYR A 356 -1.51 1.70 16.88
C TYR A 356 -1.30 1.42 15.39
N ASP A 357 -1.98 0.40 14.87
CA ASP A 357 -2.05 0.10 13.44
C ASP A 357 -0.67 -0.06 12.77
N GLY A 358 0.31 -0.61 13.48
CA GLY A 358 1.67 -0.84 13.01
C GLY A 358 2.10 -2.29 13.12
N HIS A 359 3.29 -2.61 12.62
CA HIS A 359 3.85 -3.96 12.73
C HIS A 359 4.39 -4.20 14.14
N ASN A 360 5.54 -3.61 14.48
CA ASN A 360 6.14 -3.68 15.80
C ASN A 360 6.25 -2.25 16.36
N PRO A 361 5.42 -1.86 17.31
CA PRO A 361 5.48 -0.54 17.95
C PRO A 361 6.87 -0.21 18.50
N ILE A 362 7.48 -1.18 19.16
CA ILE A 362 8.78 -1.09 19.80
C ILE A 362 9.55 -2.39 19.51
N HIS A 363 10.71 -2.24 18.90
CA HIS A 363 11.69 -3.30 18.71
C HIS A 363 13.03 -2.89 19.33
N GLY A 364 13.65 -3.80 20.09
CA GLY A 364 14.99 -3.58 20.64
C GLY A 364 15.91 -4.78 20.45
N GLU A 365 17.05 -4.52 19.83
CA GLU A 365 18.17 -5.44 19.65
C GLU A 365 19.37 -4.92 20.45
N ALA A 366 19.93 -5.77 21.33
CA ALA A 366 21.13 -5.46 22.11
C ALA A 366 21.10 -4.09 22.84
N SER A 367 19.95 -3.66 23.36
CA SER A 367 19.73 -2.29 23.82
C SER A 367 19.16 -2.19 25.25
N GLU A 368 19.46 -1.10 25.96
CA GLU A 368 18.91 -0.76 27.28
C GLU A 368 17.80 0.29 27.14
N LEU A 369 16.59 -0.06 27.59
CA LEU A 369 15.43 0.83 27.46
C LEU A 369 14.41 0.72 28.59
N ARG A 370 13.76 1.86 28.84
CA ARG A 370 12.64 2.00 29.78
C ARG A 370 11.38 2.38 29.01
N VAL A 371 10.39 1.50 29.04
CA VAL A 371 9.11 1.66 28.36
C VAL A 371 8.03 1.85 29.42
N GLU A 372 7.54 3.08 29.58
CA GLU A 372 6.64 3.41 30.70
C GLU A 372 5.38 4.20 30.29
N ASN A 373 4.22 3.80 30.80
CA ASN A 373 2.95 4.53 30.59
C ASN A 373 2.48 4.66 29.14
N ASN A 374 2.85 3.75 28.24
CA ASN A 374 2.42 3.76 26.85
C ASN A 374 1.10 3.01 26.66
N LEU A 375 0.29 3.46 25.70
CA LEU A 375 -0.80 2.69 25.13
C LEU A 375 -0.33 2.06 23.82
N ILE A 376 -0.48 0.75 23.69
CA ILE A 376 -0.12 -0.01 22.50
C ILE A 376 -1.35 -0.82 22.09
N SER A 377 -1.95 -0.51 20.95
CA SER A 377 -3.17 -1.19 20.51
C SER A 377 -3.20 -1.58 19.04
N ASN A 378 -3.76 -2.74 18.70
CA ASN A 378 -4.04 -3.14 17.31
C ASN A 378 -2.79 -3.14 16.42
N ASN A 379 -1.76 -3.88 16.81
CA ASN A 379 -0.50 -4.02 16.05
C ASN A 379 -0.22 -5.50 15.75
N TRP A 380 0.81 -5.81 14.94
CA TRP A 380 1.22 -7.23 14.77
C TRP A 380 1.73 -7.81 16.09
N PHE A 381 2.78 -7.19 16.64
CA PHE A 381 3.23 -7.42 18.01
C PHE A 381 2.95 -6.18 18.87
N GLY A 382 2.91 -6.34 20.19
CA GLY A 382 2.91 -5.17 21.08
C GLY A 382 4.32 -4.59 21.26
N ALA A 383 5.29 -5.42 21.64
CA ALA A 383 6.71 -5.08 21.62
C ALA A 383 7.58 -6.34 21.52
N THR A 384 8.76 -6.19 20.91
CA THR A 384 9.72 -7.28 20.69
C THR A 384 11.11 -6.89 21.15
N PHE A 385 11.83 -7.83 21.78
CA PHE A 385 13.16 -7.60 22.32
C PHE A 385 14.04 -8.84 22.14
N ASP A 386 15.21 -8.65 21.54
CA ASP A 386 16.16 -9.72 21.25
C ASP A 386 17.62 -9.32 21.47
N ASP A 387 18.52 -10.29 21.26
CA ASP A 387 19.97 -10.18 21.27
C ASP A 387 20.57 -9.44 22.48
N ASN A 388 20.22 -9.88 23.69
CA ASN A 388 20.71 -9.32 24.97
C ASN A 388 20.18 -7.91 25.29
N SER A 389 18.91 -7.64 24.99
CA SER A 389 18.25 -6.40 25.41
C SER A 389 17.94 -6.40 26.90
N ASP A 390 18.08 -5.24 27.55
CA ASP A 390 17.75 -4.99 28.97
C ASP A 390 16.57 -4.02 29.05
N VAL A 391 15.42 -4.51 29.51
CA VAL A 391 14.13 -3.85 29.35
C VAL A 391 13.42 -3.68 30.70
N VAL A 392 13.08 -2.43 31.03
CA VAL A 392 12.07 -2.15 32.05
C VAL A 392 10.77 -1.76 31.37
N PHE A 393 9.75 -2.62 31.48
CA PHE A 393 8.44 -2.43 30.87
C PHE A 393 7.39 -2.22 31.97
N ASN A 394 7.05 -0.97 32.26
CA ASN A 394 6.26 -0.63 33.45
C ASN A 394 5.04 0.26 33.18
N SER A 395 3.90 -0.06 33.79
CA SER A 395 2.67 0.75 33.71
C SER A 395 2.11 0.98 32.30
N ASN A 396 2.34 0.08 31.35
CA ASN A 396 1.81 0.18 29.99
C ASN A 396 0.48 -0.57 29.84
N LYS A 397 -0.26 -0.26 28.77
CA LYS A 397 -1.40 -1.07 28.31
C LYS A 397 -1.13 -1.60 26.91
N VAL A 398 -1.25 -2.91 26.72
CA VAL A 398 -1.06 -3.60 25.44
C VAL A 398 -2.30 -4.43 25.09
N GLU A 399 -2.99 -4.08 24.01
CA GLU A 399 -4.22 -4.77 23.60
C GLU A 399 -4.39 -4.95 22.09
N GLY A 400 -5.14 -5.96 21.65
CA GLY A 400 -5.48 -6.13 20.23
C GLY A 400 -4.32 -6.53 19.32
N SER A 401 -3.18 -6.96 19.86
CA SER A 401 -2.06 -7.43 19.03
C SER A 401 -2.42 -8.75 18.34
N SER A 402 -2.24 -8.87 17.02
CA SER A 402 -2.58 -10.09 16.26
C SER A 402 -1.59 -11.24 16.48
N ARG A 403 -0.42 -10.97 17.07
CA ARG A 403 0.56 -11.94 17.57
C ARG A 403 0.78 -11.80 19.08
N TYR A 404 2.01 -11.58 19.54
CA TYR A 404 2.31 -11.54 20.98
C TYR A 404 2.27 -10.10 21.48
N ALA A 405 1.71 -9.89 22.67
CA ALA A 405 1.72 -8.59 23.31
C ALA A 405 3.15 -8.19 23.68
N LEU A 406 3.93 -9.10 24.28
CA LEU A 406 5.35 -8.90 24.56
C LEU A 406 6.13 -10.16 24.19
N HIS A 407 7.26 -9.98 23.52
CA HIS A 407 8.11 -11.08 23.05
C HIS A 407 9.57 -10.81 23.40
N PHE A 408 10.11 -11.55 24.35
CA PHE A 408 11.50 -11.48 24.79
C PHE A 408 12.23 -12.73 24.36
N ILE A 409 13.27 -12.59 23.56
CA ILE A 409 14.04 -13.71 23.01
C ILE A 409 15.55 -13.48 23.12
N VAL A 410 16.33 -14.54 22.93
CA VAL A 410 17.80 -14.52 22.77
C VAL A 410 18.52 -13.72 23.85
N ASN A 411 18.60 -14.28 25.06
CA ASN A 411 19.35 -13.75 26.22
C ASN A 411 18.93 -12.36 26.68
N SER A 412 17.68 -11.96 26.46
CA SER A 412 17.19 -10.67 26.95
C SER A 412 16.88 -10.72 28.45
N GLU A 413 17.02 -9.59 29.13
CA GLU A 413 16.63 -9.39 30.53
C GLU A 413 15.44 -8.42 30.60
N ALA A 414 14.37 -8.79 31.30
CA ALA A 414 13.15 -8.00 31.34
C ALA A 414 12.54 -7.90 32.76
N GLU A 415 12.26 -6.67 33.19
CA GLU A 415 11.42 -6.35 34.34
C GLU A 415 10.06 -5.84 33.84
N VAL A 416 9.01 -6.65 33.98
CA VAL A 416 7.66 -6.35 33.49
C VAL A 416 6.72 -6.18 34.68
N GLN A 417 6.28 -4.94 34.93
CA GLN A 417 5.50 -4.59 36.13
C GLN A 417 4.34 -3.63 35.88
N ASN A 418 3.25 -3.76 36.64
CA ASN A 418 2.12 -2.81 36.61
C ASN A 418 1.43 -2.65 35.23
N ASN A 419 1.61 -3.61 34.31
CA ASN A 419 1.03 -3.51 32.97
C ASN A 419 -0.35 -4.14 32.87
N ILE A 420 -1.17 -3.65 31.95
CA ILE A 420 -2.41 -4.31 31.52
C ILE A 420 -2.19 -4.91 30.13
N ILE A 421 -2.24 -6.23 30.02
CA ILE A 421 -1.98 -7.00 28.80
C ILE A 421 -3.18 -7.88 28.50
N ASN A 422 -4.03 -7.45 27.56
CA ASN A 422 -5.30 -8.11 27.35
C ASN A 422 -5.80 -8.09 25.91
N ASN A 423 -6.64 -9.06 25.54
CA ASN A 423 -7.26 -9.14 24.22
C ASN A 423 -6.24 -9.20 23.06
N ASN A 424 -5.07 -9.79 23.29
CA ASN A 424 -4.09 -10.07 22.23
C ASN A 424 -4.21 -11.54 21.79
N ASN A 425 -3.57 -11.91 20.69
CA ASN A 425 -3.52 -13.32 20.28
C ASN A 425 -2.68 -14.15 21.28
N GLY A 426 -1.46 -13.71 21.60
CA GLY A 426 -0.67 -14.19 22.74
C GLY A 426 -0.35 -13.06 23.71
N GLY A 427 -0.26 -13.38 25.00
CA GLY A 427 0.14 -12.43 26.05
C GLY A 427 1.64 -12.17 26.01
N ILE A 428 2.38 -12.72 26.97
CA ILE A 428 3.84 -12.52 27.08
C ILE A 428 4.55 -13.84 26.75
N GLU A 429 5.58 -13.79 25.91
CA GLU A 429 6.53 -14.88 25.72
C GLU A 429 7.92 -14.49 26.22
N CYS A 430 8.54 -15.38 26.99
CA CYS A 430 9.94 -15.29 27.41
C CYS A 430 10.68 -16.55 26.95
N ALA A 431 11.56 -16.41 25.96
CA ALA A 431 12.29 -17.51 25.34
C ALA A 431 13.81 -17.33 25.49
N ASP A 432 14.49 -18.34 26.05
CA ASP A 432 15.94 -18.29 26.32
C ASP A 432 16.40 -16.96 26.95
N SER A 433 15.61 -16.46 27.91
CA SER A 433 15.71 -15.09 28.45
C SER A 433 15.40 -15.06 29.96
N VAL A 434 15.73 -13.96 30.63
CA VAL A 434 15.45 -13.76 32.06
C VAL A 434 14.31 -12.75 32.21
N CYS A 435 13.16 -13.19 32.72
CA CYS A 435 11.99 -12.33 32.83
C CYS A 435 11.43 -12.32 34.26
N SER A 436 11.37 -11.14 34.86
CA SER A 436 10.69 -10.86 36.12
C SER A 436 9.34 -10.22 35.80
N ILE A 437 8.25 -11.00 35.87
CA ILE A 437 6.91 -10.58 35.47
C ILE A 437 6.04 -10.60 36.71
N ASN A 438 5.79 -9.45 37.32
CA ASN A 438 5.02 -9.37 38.57
C ASN A 438 4.16 -8.12 38.62
N ASP A 439 3.10 -8.16 39.42
CA ASP A 439 2.19 -7.02 39.60
C ASP A 439 1.51 -6.56 38.29
N ASN A 440 1.29 -7.45 37.31
CA ASN A 440 0.59 -7.16 36.06
C ASN A 440 -0.84 -7.72 36.02
N ALA A 441 -1.66 -7.23 35.10
CA ALA A 441 -2.95 -7.81 34.74
C ALA A 441 -2.87 -8.41 33.32
N ILE A 442 -2.81 -9.73 33.21
CA ILE A 442 -2.59 -10.48 31.97
C ILE A 442 -3.77 -11.42 31.74
N PHE A 443 -4.70 -11.07 30.85
CA PHE A 443 -5.97 -11.81 30.74
C PHE A 443 -6.63 -11.67 29.37
N ASN A 444 -7.53 -12.59 29.03
CA ASN A 444 -8.26 -12.62 27.76
C ASN A 444 -7.37 -12.60 26.50
N ASN A 445 -6.14 -13.11 26.60
CA ASN A 445 -5.33 -13.37 25.43
C ASN A 445 -5.73 -14.74 24.84
N GLN A 446 -5.78 -14.86 23.52
CA GLN A 446 -6.51 -15.94 22.84
C GLN A 446 -5.83 -17.31 22.98
N VAL A 447 -4.53 -17.39 22.72
CA VAL A 447 -3.76 -18.64 22.69
C VAL A 447 -3.11 -18.91 24.04
N PHE A 448 -2.49 -17.91 24.64
CA PHE A 448 -1.89 -17.99 25.97
C PHE A 448 -1.82 -16.62 26.62
N ASN A 449 -1.86 -16.56 27.95
CA ASN A 449 -1.51 -15.36 28.71
C ASN A 449 0.00 -15.27 28.94
N PHE A 450 0.67 -16.39 29.16
CA PHE A 450 2.11 -16.45 29.30
C PHE A 450 2.67 -17.72 28.64
N ARG A 451 3.82 -17.57 27.98
CA ARG A 451 4.61 -18.67 27.44
C ARG A 451 6.06 -18.57 27.89
N VAL A 452 6.64 -19.71 28.25
CA VAL A 452 8.07 -19.84 28.47
C VAL A 452 8.65 -20.97 27.63
N THR A 453 9.73 -20.67 26.93
CA THR A 453 10.50 -21.65 26.15
C THR A 453 12.00 -21.51 26.47
N GLY A 454 12.76 -22.58 26.22
CA GLY A 454 14.20 -22.58 26.45
C GLY A 454 14.62 -22.57 27.92
N ASP A 455 15.89 -22.26 28.19
CA ASP A 455 16.44 -22.18 29.56
C ASP A 455 16.22 -20.77 30.15
N SER A 456 14.97 -20.50 30.52
CA SER A 456 14.55 -19.19 31.01
C SER A 456 14.34 -19.17 32.53
N ASN A 457 14.73 -18.07 33.18
CA ASN A 457 14.49 -17.84 34.61
C ASN A 457 13.32 -16.88 34.81
N ILE A 458 12.23 -17.37 35.41
CA ILE A 458 10.95 -16.67 35.45
C ILE A 458 10.45 -16.46 36.88
N ASP A 459 10.03 -15.24 37.22
CA ASP A 459 9.15 -14.95 38.36
C ASP A 459 7.77 -14.48 37.84
N LEU A 460 6.69 -15.15 38.25
CA LEU A 460 5.31 -14.88 37.84
C LEU A 460 4.38 -14.48 39.01
N LYS A 461 4.96 -14.13 40.17
CA LYS A 461 4.14 -13.81 41.35
C LYS A 461 3.37 -12.51 41.18
N ASN A 462 2.28 -12.41 41.94
CA ASN A 462 1.46 -11.21 42.06
C ASN A 462 0.81 -10.71 40.75
N ASN A 463 0.64 -11.57 39.75
CA ASN A 463 -0.10 -11.20 38.55
C ASN A 463 -1.59 -11.54 38.67
N TRP A 464 -2.45 -10.73 38.06
CA TRP A 464 -3.85 -11.03 37.82
C TRP A 464 -4.00 -11.72 36.47
N TRP A 465 -4.65 -12.88 36.45
CA TRP A 465 -4.79 -13.74 35.26
C TRP A 465 -6.20 -13.75 34.66
N GLY A 466 -7.09 -12.84 35.10
CA GLY A 466 -8.52 -12.90 34.80
C GLY A 466 -9.32 -13.81 35.73
N THR A 467 -8.64 -14.60 36.58
CA THR A 467 -9.23 -15.56 37.51
C THR A 467 -8.26 -15.84 38.67
N THR A 468 -8.79 -16.38 39.78
CA THR A 468 -8.00 -16.93 40.89
C THR A 468 -7.95 -18.45 40.88
N SER A 469 -8.64 -19.10 39.93
CA SER A 469 -8.64 -20.55 39.78
C SER A 469 -7.32 -21.02 39.19
N LEU A 470 -6.50 -21.74 39.97
CA LEU A 470 -5.19 -22.24 39.52
C LEU A 470 -5.31 -23.10 38.25
N ASP A 471 -6.30 -23.98 38.15
CA ASP A 471 -6.51 -24.82 36.96
C ASP A 471 -6.68 -23.96 35.70
N SER A 472 -7.52 -22.93 35.76
CA SER A 472 -7.75 -22.02 34.64
C SER A 472 -6.55 -21.13 34.33
N ILE A 473 -5.72 -20.83 35.33
CA ILE A 473 -4.47 -20.09 35.12
C ILE A 473 -3.49 -20.98 34.35
N PHE A 474 -3.27 -22.21 34.82
CA PHE A 474 -2.38 -23.16 34.16
C PHE A 474 -2.84 -23.51 32.74
N ASP A 475 -4.15 -23.60 32.49
CA ASP A 475 -4.70 -23.79 31.13
C ASP A 475 -4.35 -22.63 30.18
N SER A 476 -4.07 -21.43 30.72
CA SER A 476 -3.69 -20.25 29.94
C SER A 476 -2.17 -20.02 29.85
N ILE A 477 -1.38 -20.92 30.43
CA ILE A 477 0.08 -20.82 30.46
C ILE A 477 0.69 -21.97 29.67
N ASP A 478 1.54 -21.62 28.71
CA ASP A 478 2.30 -22.57 27.91
C ASP A 478 3.72 -22.70 28.49
N SER A 479 4.01 -23.81 29.17
CA SER A 479 5.28 -24.00 29.87
C SER A 479 5.67 -25.47 29.95
N GLU A 480 6.92 -25.76 29.61
CA GLU A 480 7.55 -27.07 29.85
C GLU A 480 8.15 -27.20 31.27
N VAL A 481 8.23 -26.10 32.01
CA VAL A 481 8.79 -26.03 33.36
C VAL A 481 7.71 -25.82 34.43
N ASN A 482 7.99 -26.27 35.66
CA ASN A 482 7.10 -26.02 36.79
C ASN A 482 7.23 -24.58 37.26
N LEU A 483 6.17 -23.81 37.13
CA LEU A 483 6.12 -22.40 37.52
C LEU A 483 5.46 -22.23 38.90
N LEU A 484 5.99 -21.31 39.69
CA LEU A 484 5.37 -20.89 40.95
C LEU A 484 4.47 -19.67 40.68
N ILE A 485 3.17 -19.81 40.91
CA ILE A 485 2.19 -18.76 40.65
C ILE A 485 1.45 -18.42 41.94
N GLU A 486 1.41 -17.13 42.27
CA GLU A 486 0.69 -16.57 43.40
C GLU A 486 -0.20 -15.42 42.89
N PRO A 487 -1.45 -15.69 42.46
CA PRO A 487 -2.27 -14.69 41.78
C PRO A 487 -2.86 -13.67 42.75
N ILE A 488 -2.91 -12.39 42.34
CA ILE A 488 -3.70 -11.37 43.06
C ILE A 488 -5.21 -11.57 42.84
N GLN A 489 -6.05 -10.92 43.65
CA GLN A 489 -7.50 -11.21 43.69
C GLN A 489 -8.33 -10.54 42.60
N ASN A 490 -7.86 -9.43 42.04
CA ASN A 490 -8.53 -8.66 40.98
C ASN A 490 -7.58 -7.57 40.45
N THR A 491 -8.02 -6.83 39.42
CA THR A 491 -7.28 -5.75 38.78
C THR A 491 -7.17 -4.45 39.61
N ASN A 492 -7.77 -4.35 40.80
CA ASN A 492 -7.79 -3.07 41.54
C ASN A 492 -6.42 -2.59 42.03
N GLU A 493 -5.37 -3.41 41.86
CA GLU A 493 -3.98 -3.08 42.19
C GLU A 493 -3.17 -2.66 40.94
N VAL A 494 -3.72 -2.82 39.73
CA VAL A 494 -3.07 -2.45 38.46
C VAL A 494 -3.89 -1.36 37.77
N SER A 495 -3.42 -0.11 37.83
CA SER A 495 -4.08 1.03 37.20
C SER A 495 -3.26 1.57 36.04
N PHE A 496 -3.85 1.61 34.85
CA PHE A 496 -3.32 2.33 33.71
C PHE A 496 -4.04 3.66 33.54
N GLN A 497 -3.28 4.73 33.35
CA GLN A 497 -3.81 6.01 32.91
C GLN A 497 -3.44 6.16 31.44
N ALA A 498 -4.45 6.24 30.56
CA ALA A 498 -4.22 6.49 29.15
C ALA A 498 -3.40 7.79 28.97
N PRO A 499 -2.40 7.78 28.09
CA PRO A 499 -1.63 8.98 27.78
C PRO A 499 -2.58 10.10 27.35
N ASN A 500 -2.37 11.30 27.89
CA ASN A 500 -3.09 12.48 27.45
C ASN A 500 -2.34 13.08 26.26
N PHE A 501 -2.65 12.62 25.06
CA PHE A 501 -2.04 13.16 23.84
C PHE A 501 -2.57 14.58 23.59
N ILE A 502 -1.66 15.56 23.61
CA ILE A 502 -2.02 16.99 23.51
C ILE A 502 -2.16 17.39 22.04
N GLN A 503 -1.31 16.89 21.15
CA GLN A 503 -1.42 17.21 19.73
C GLN A 503 -2.69 16.55 19.17
N GLN A 504 -3.43 17.24 18.30
CA GLN A 504 -4.51 16.59 17.56
C GLN A 504 -3.96 16.19 16.22
N ASP A 505 -4.20 14.94 15.83
CA ASP A 505 -3.96 14.57 14.44
C ASP A 505 -5.04 15.22 13.57
N LEU A 506 -4.65 16.31 12.94
CA LEU A 506 -5.48 17.12 12.05
C LEU A 506 -5.77 16.40 10.72
N LYS A 507 -5.07 15.30 10.44
CA LYS A 507 -5.20 14.44 9.27
C LYS A 507 -5.34 12.97 9.69
N ASN A 508 -6.18 12.68 10.69
CA ASN A 508 -6.59 11.30 10.96
C ASN A 508 -7.63 10.89 9.92
N PHE A 509 -7.18 10.70 8.69
CA PHE A 509 -7.97 10.05 7.67
C PHE A 509 -7.85 8.55 7.97
N GLU A 510 -8.83 8.00 8.69
CA GLU A 510 -9.29 6.67 8.28
C GLU A 510 -9.52 6.79 6.78
N ILE A 511 -8.68 6.10 6.02
CA ILE A 511 -8.65 6.21 4.58
C ILE A 511 -10.02 5.68 4.12
N ASN A 512 -10.98 6.58 3.87
CA ASN A 512 -12.35 6.21 3.50
C ASN A 512 -12.46 5.67 2.07
N TYR A 513 -11.33 5.45 1.41
CA TYR A 513 -11.26 4.79 0.13
C TYR A 513 -10.46 3.49 0.29
N ILE A 514 -10.85 2.48 -0.48
CA ILE A 514 -10.08 1.25 -0.63
C ILE A 514 -9.08 1.53 -1.76
N PRO A 515 -7.76 1.47 -1.51
CA PRO A 515 -6.78 1.60 -2.58
C PRO A 515 -7.05 0.55 -3.68
N GLY A 516 -7.44 1.00 -4.87
CA GLY A 516 -7.84 0.24 -6.06
C GLY A 516 -9.23 0.55 -6.65
N GLU A 517 -10.06 1.39 -6.01
CA GLU A 517 -11.40 1.80 -6.52
C GLU A 517 -11.35 2.94 -7.56
N GLU A 518 -12.45 3.25 -8.24
CA GLU A 518 -12.52 4.35 -9.23
C GLU A 518 -12.20 5.74 -8.63
N ASP A 519 -12.32 5.86 -7.31
CA ASP A 519 -11.95 7.02 -6.49
C ASP A 519 -10.57 6.87 -5.78
N ASP A 520 -9.81 5.80 -6.06
CA ASP A 520 -8.45 5.64 -5.55
C ASP A 520 -7.49 6.60 -6.25
N LEU A 521 -6.97 7.53 -5.47
CA LEU A 521 -6.05 8.57 -5.93
C LEU A 521 -4.57 8.18 -5.77
N TYR A 522 -4.26 6.98 -5.24
CA TYR A 522 -2.90 6.56 -4.86
C TYR A 522 -2.47 5.25 -5.54
N LEU A 523 -2.19 5.35 -6.84
CA LEU A 523 -1.52 4.30 -7.61
C LEU A 523 -0.05 4.17 -7.16
N TYR A 524 0.34 3.02 -6.58
CA TYR A 524 1.75 2.74 -6.29
C TYR A 524 2.60 2.67 -7.59
N VAL A 525 3.68 3.46 -7.58
CA VAL A 525 4.92 3.44 -8.40
C VAL A 525 4.85 3.69 -9.93
N TYR A 526 4.87 4.99 -10.32
CA TYR A 526 5.65 5.75 -11.37
C TYR A 526 5.73 5.29 -12.84
N PRO A 527 5.67 6.18 -13.87
CA PRO A 527 5.73 7.67 -13.95
C PRO A 527 4.34 8.34 -14.08
N SER A 528 4.28 9.64 -14.41
CA SER A 528 3.03 10.35 -14.76
C SER A 528 2.18 9.64 -15.84
N GLU A 529 2.78 8.68 -16.56
CA GLU A 529 2.14 7.72 -17.46
C GLU A 529 2.90 6.37 -17.33
N ASP A 530 2.44 5.41 -16.52
CA ASP A 530 2.90 4.01 -16.61
C ASP A 530 2.27 3.39 -17.85
N GLU A 531 3.08 3.27 -18.91
CA GLU A 531 2.64 2.74 -20.20
C GLU A 531 2.67 1.20 -20.26
N THR A 532 3.28 0.54 -19.27
CA THR A 532 3.55 -0.90 -19.33
C THR A 532 2.42 -1.75 -18.79
N ARG A 533 1.70 -1.24 -17.77
CA ARG A 533 0.66 -2.00 -17.08
C ARG A 533 -0.40 -1.11 -16.44
N ARG A 534 -1.58 -1.70 -16.21
CA ARG A 534 -2.70 -1.09 -15.47
C ARG A 534 -3.18 -2.04 -14.39
N VAL A 535 -3.32 -1.56 -13.17
CA VAL A 535 -3.96 -2.33 -12.09
C VAL A 535 -5.47 -2.25 -12.28
N LEU A 536 -6.14 -3.41 -12.32
CA LEU A 536 -7.58 -3.49 -12.54
C LEU A 536 -8.37 -3.77 -11.27
N HIS A 537 -7.75 -4.45 -10.31
CA HIS A 537 -8.45 -4.95 -9.14
C HIS A 537 -7.48 -5.31 -8.01
N ARG A 538 -7.95 -5.25 -6.76
CA ARG A 538 -7.24 -5.71 -5.55
C ARG A 538 -8.20 -6.52 -4.68
N VAL A 539 -7.71 -7.62 -4.11
CA VAL A 539 -8.38 -8.40 -3.05
C VAL A 539 -7.36 -8.73 -1.96
N GLY A 540 -7.77 -8.99 -0.71
CA GLY A 540 -6.78 -9.30 0.33
C GLY A 540 -7.20 -9.43 1.79
N GLU A 541 -8.18 -8.62 2.23
CA GLU A 541 -8.41 -8.38 3.65
C GLU A 541 -8.61 -9.68 4.46
N GLY A 542 -7.73 -9.92 5.43
CA GLY A 542 -7.84 -11.04 6.37
C GLY A 542 -7.43 -12.41 5.80
N LEU A 543 -6.75 -12.45 4.66
CA LEU A 543 -6.32 -13.71 4.03
C LEU A 543 -4.97 -14.26 4.55
N GLY A 544 -4.22 -13.47 5.32
CA GLY A 544 -2.91 -13.82 5.90
C GLY A 544 -1.80 -13.92 4.86
N PHE A 545 -0.57 -13.48 5.17
CA PHE A 545 0.53 -13.44 4.19
C PHE A 545 0.92 -14.82 3.62
N GLY A 546 1.14 -14.93 2.31
CA GLY A 546 1.53 -16.18 1.64
C GLY A 546 2.48 -16.03 0.45
N TRP A 547 3.30 -17.06 0.20
CA TRP A 547 4.35 -17.04 -0.84
C TRP A 547 3.93 -17.63 -2.19
N THR A 548 2.67 -18.04 -2.35
CA THR A 548 2.20 -18.66 -3.59
C THR A 548 0.79 -18.24 -3.94
N LEU A 549 0.54 -18.12 -5.24
CA LEU A 549 -0.74 -17.78 -5.84
C LEU A 549 -0.89 -18.60 -7.12
N LEU A 550 -2.10 -19.10 -7.37
CA LEU A 550 -2.38 -19.90 -8.55
C LEU A 550 -3.77 -19.56 -9.10
N TRP A 551 -3.87 -19.47 -10.42
CA TRP A 551 -5.15 -19.31 -11.12
C TRP A 551 -5.62 -20.66 -11.67
N VAL A 552 -6.83 -21.09 -11.29
CA VAL A 552 -7.47 -22.32 -11.79
C VAL A 552 -8.97 -22.10 -11.95
N GLU A 553 -9.48 -22.40 -13.15
CA GLU A 553 -10.93 -22.42 -13.45
C GLU A 553 -11.69 -21.16 -13.01
N ASP A 554 -11.16 -19.98 -13.31
CA ASP A 554 -11.74 -18.67 -12.95
C ASP A 554 -11.65 -18.29 -11.46
N TYR A 555 -10.80 -18.98 -10.69
CA TYR A 555 -10.58 -18.70 -9.28
C TYR A 555 -9.09 -18.59 -8.93
N LEU A 556 -8.82 -17.83 -7.88
CA LEU A 556 -7.52 -17.79 -7.25
C LEU A 556 -7.42 -18.85 -6.16
N TRP A 557 -6.23 -19.43 -6.02
CA TRP A 557 -5.90 -20.40 -5.00
C TRP A 557 -4.60 -20.00 -4.30
N LYS A 558 -4.61 -20.04 -2.97
CA LYS A 558 -3.44 -19.73 -2.14
C LYS A 558 -3.52 -20.43 -0.79
N PRO A 559 -2.40 -20.57 -0.05
CA PRO A 559 -2.44 -20.92 1.36
C PRO A 559 -2.99 -19.78 2.22
N LEU A 560 -3.57 -20.12 3.37
CA LEU A 560 -3.87 -19.15 4.43
C LEU A 560 -2.68 -19.10 5.40
N GLY A 561 -1.90 -18.02 5.34
CA GLY A 561 -0.66 -17.89 6.12
C GLY A 561 0.43 -18.89 5.72
N ALA A 562 1.32 -19.20 6.66
CA ALA A 562 2.35 -20.24 6.52
C ALA A 562 1.85 -21.67 6.84
N GLY A 563 0.55 -21.94 6.67
CA GLY A 563 -0.10 -23.18 7.14
C GLY A 563 -0.30 -24.26 6.08
N ASP A 564 -0.98 -25.34 6.48
CA ASP A 564 -1.35 -26.50 5.66
C ASP A 564 -2.68 -26.36 4.91
N THR A 565 -3.36 -25.22 5.11
CA THR A 565 -4.70 -24.96 4.59
C THR A 565 -4.62 -24.13 3.30
N ILE A 566 -5.19 -24.66 2.22
CA ILE A 566 -5.30 -23.99 0.92
C ILE A 566 -6.73 -23.48 0.75
N ALA A 567 -6.87 -22.21 0.36
CA ALA A 567 -8.12 -21.53 0.11
C ALA A 567 -8.35 -21.26 -1.38
N LYS A 568 -9.60 -21.44 -1.79
CA LYS A 568 -10.18 -20.95 -3.05
C LYS A 568 -10.80 -19.59 -2.80
N LEU A 569 -10.44 -18.61 -3.62
CA LEU A 569 -10.91 -17.24 -3.49
C LEU A 569 -11.74 -16.84 -4.70
N ASP A 570 -12.79 -16.07 -4.45
CA ASP A 570 -13.44 -15.29 -5.50
C ASP A 570 -12.51 -14.15 -5.94
N PRO A 571 -12.06 -14.13 -7.21
CA PRO A 571 -11.15 -13.08 -7.68
C PRO A 571 -11.78 -11.69 -7.72
N LYS A 572 -13.10 -11.55 -7.54
CA LYS A 572 -13.78 -10.23 -7.51
C LYS A 572 -13.97 -9.64 -6.12
N SER A 573 -14.04 -10.49 -5.09
CA SER A 573 -14.37 -10.06 -3.73
C SER A 573 -13.29 -10.42 -2.71
N GLY A 574 -12.41 -11.36 -3.05
CA GLY A 574 -11.47 -11.95 -2.09
C GLY A 574 -12.11 -12.94 -1.13
N GLU A 575 -13.43 -13.19 -1.21
CA GLU A 575 -14.12 -14.10 -0.31
C GLU A 575 -13.55 -15.52 -0.43
N ILE A 576 -13.30 -16.15 0.72
CA ILE A 576 -12.94 -17.56 0.80
C ILE A 576 -14.19 -18.40 0.48
N LEU A 577 -14.18 -19.05 -0.67
CA LEU A 577 -15.28 -19.88 -1.15
C LEU A 577 -15.19 -21.32 -0.65
N GLU A 578 -13.97 -21.83 -0.53
CA GLU A 578 -13.68 -23.22 -0.16
C GLU A 578 -12.28 -23.29 0.46
N THR A 579 -12.08 -24.21 1.40
CA THR A 579 -10.76 -24.55 1.92
C THR A 579 -10.57 -26.06 1.96
N PHE A 580 -9.31 -26.50 1.84
CA PHE A 580 -8.92 -27.88 2.11
C PHE A 580 -7.54 -27.93 2.78
N VAL A 581 -7.28 -29.00 3.51
CA VAL A 581 -6.03 -29.21 4.24
C VAL A 581 -5.16 -30.20 3.47
N VAL A 582 -3.87 -29.88 3.34
CA VAL A 582 -2.84 -30.78 2.82
C VAL A 582 -2.02 -31.28 3.99
N GLU A 583 -2.39 -32.44 4.53
CA GLU A 583 -1.72 -33.00 5.72
C GLU A 583 -0.20 -33.13 5.52
N GLY A 584 0.56 -32.54 6.44
CA GLY A 584 2.03 -32.56 6.41
C GLY A 584 2.69 -31.45 5.59
N LEU A 585 1.90 -30.56 4.97
CA LEU A 585 2.41 -29.34 4.36
C LEU A 585 2.88 -28.37 5.44
N ALA A 586 4.15 -27.95 5.38
CA ALA A 586 4.76 -27.07 6.38
C ALA A 586 4.92 -25.63 5.88
N GLN A 587 5.40 -25.44 4.65
CA GLN A 587 5.60 -24.09 4.12
C GLN A 587 5.42 -24.05 2.59
N PRO A 588 4.20 -23.77 2.10
CA PRO A 588 3.91 -23.71 0.67
C PRO A 588 4.51 -22.47 0.00
N HIS A 589 5.52 -22.67 -0.85
CA HIS A 589 6.19 -21.59 -1.60
C HIS A 589 5.84 -21.58 -3.10
N GLY A 590 5.19 -22.62 -3.61
CA GLY A 590 4.72 -22.63 -4.99
C GLY A 590 3.58 -23.58 -5.22
N MET A 591 2.71 -23.24 -6.17
CA MET A 591 1.63 -24.09 -6.64
C MET A 591 1.54 -24.05 -8.17
N ALA A 592 1.36 -25.22 -8.78
CA ALA A 592 1.05 -25.35 -10.21
C ALA A 592 -0.13 -26.30 -10.44
N PHE A 593 -0.76 -26.21 -11.60
CA PHE A 593 -1.89 -27.07 -11.97
C PHE A 593 -1.67 -27.67 -13.35
N ASP A 594 -1.84 -28.99 -13.46
CA ASP A 594 -1.66 -29.73 -14.72
C ASP A 594 -2.98 -30.05 -15.45
N GLY A 595 -4.11 -29.53 -14.96
CA GLY A 595 -5.45 -29.88 -15.44
C GLY A 595 -6.11 -31.01 -14.66
N THR A 596 -5.41 -31.69 -13.75
CA THR A 596 -5.97 -32.77 -12.91
C THR A 596 -5.48 -32.72 -11.46
N PHE A 597 -4.24 -32.29 -11.25
CA PHE A 597 -3.57 -32.26 -9.96
C PHE A 597 -3.01 -30.88 -9.65
N PHE A 598 -3.16 -30.46 -8.40
CA PHE A 598 -2.30 -29.45 -7.83
C PHE A 598 -0.92 -30.04 -7.53
N TRP A 599 0.11 -29.29 -7.84
CA TRP A 599 1.50 -29.56 -7.50
C TRP A 599 1.96 -28.49 -6.53
N ILE A 600 2.09 -28.85 -5.26
CA ILE A 600 2.35 -27.90 -4.17
C ILE A 600 3.78 -28.12 -3.65
N ASN A 601 4.63 -27.12 -3.86
CA ASN A 601 6.00 -27.12 -3.39
C ASN A 601 6.05 -26.73 -1.90
N ASP A 602 6.58 -27.64 -1.08
CA ASP A 602 6.90 -27.39 0.32
C ASP A 602 8.39 -27.05 0.48
N PHE A 603 8.66 -25.82 0.92
CA PHE A 603 10.00 -25.31 1.11
C PHE A 603 10.76 -26.01 2.23
N THR A 604 10.08 -26.26 3.36
CA THR A 604 10.69 -26.80 4.58
C THR A 604 10.95 -28.30 4.44
N ASN A 605 9.95 -29.04 4.00
CA ASN A 605 10.06 -30.50 3.85
C ASN A 605 10.81 -30.92 2.58
N LYS A 606 11.05 -29.98 1.66
CA LYS A 606 11.73 -30.22 0.37
C LYS A 606 11.06 -31.30 -0.47
N VAL A 607 9.73 -31.24 -0.52
CA VAL A 607 8.89 -32.14 -1.29
C VAL A 607 7.90 -31.36 -2.14
N ILE A 608 7.32 -32.05 -3.12
CA ILE A 608 6.18 -31.59 -3.91
C ILE A 608 5.02 -32.54 -3.60
N PHE A 609 3.93 -32.00 -3.06
CA PHE A 609 2.69 -32.74 -2.89
C PHE A 609 1.91 -32.72 -4.19
N LYS A 610 1.54 -33.91 -4.68
CA LYS A 610 0.62 -34.07 -5.80
C LYS A 610 -0.77 -34.32 -5.26
N VAL A 611 -1.64 -33.33 -5.33
CA VAL A 611 -2.99 -33.36 -4.76
C VAL A 611 -4.02 -33.41 -5.87
N ASN A 612 -4.98 -34.33 -5.80
CA ASN A 612 -6.06 -34.39 -6.77
C ASN A 612 -6.97 -33.17 -6.65
N TYR A 613 -7.22 -32.47 -7.76
CA TYR A 613 -8.02 -31.24 -7.75
C TYR A 613 -9.46 -31.46 -7.31
N GLU A 614 -10.08 -32.57 -7.71
CA GLU A 614 -11.49 -32.88 -7.44
C GLU A 614 -11.69 -33.44 -6.03
N THR A 615 -10.85 -34.39 -5.62
CA THR A 615 -11.01 -35.09 -4.34
C THR A 615 -10.27 -34.42 -3.18
N LYS A 616 -9.34 -33.50 -3.47
CA LYS A 616 -8.42 -32.86 -2.51
C LYS A 616 -7.50 -33.83 -1.77
N GLU A 617 -7.39 -35.08 -2.23
CA GLU A 617 -6.54 -36.10 -1.62
C GLU A 617 -5.12 -36.05 -2.17
N ILE A 618 -4.13 -36.25 -1.30
CA ILE A 618 -2.72 -36.43 -1.71
C ILE A 618 -2.61 -37.78 -2.43
N VAL A 619 -2.19 -37.75 -3.69
CA VAL A 619 -2.05 -38.94 -4.55
C VAL A 619 -0.59 -39.39 -4.63
N ASP A 620 0.35 -38.45 -4.49
CA ASP A 620 1.77 -38.74 -4.48
C ASP A 620 2.56 -37.64 -3.75
N THR A 621 3.79 -37.96 -3.36
CA THR A 621 4.75 -37.02 -2.77
C THR A 621 6.11 -37.23 -3.41
N ILE A 622 6.62 -36.20 -4.06
CA ILE A 622 7.89 -36.25 -4.80
C ILE A 622 8.94 -35.50 -4.00
N THR A 623 10.11 -36.11 -3.82
CA THR A 623 11.26 -35.40 -3.23
C THR A 623 11.82 -34.39 -4.23
N ILE A 624 12.01 -33.14 -3.79
CA ILE A 624 12.67 -32.13 -4.62
C ILE A 624 14.11 -32.61 -4.91
N PRO A 625 14.53 -32.64 -6.19
CA PRO A 625 15.87 -33.09 -6.53
C PRO A 625 16.93 -32.17 -5.92
N ASN A 626 18.15 -32.71 -5.72
CA ASN A 626 19.25 -31.89 -5.25
C ASN A 626 19.62 -30.84 -6.30
N MET A 627 19.33 -29.57 -6.02
CA MET A 627 19.58 -28.43 -6.91
C MET A 627 20.98 -27.83 -6.73
N GLY A 628 21.93 -28.56 -6.15
CA GLY A 628 23.31 -28.10 -5.98
C GLY A 628 23.52 -27.12 -4.81
N ASP A 629 22.43 -26.69 -4.18
CA ASP A 629 22.42 -25.92 -2.94
C ASP A 629 21.66 -26.71 -1.84
N SER A 630 21.88 -26.37 -0.57
CA SER A 630 21.15 -27.01 0.54
C SER A 630 19.74 -26.44 0.75
N SER A 631 19.26 -25.57 -0.14
CA SER A 631 18.02 -24.81 0.01
C SER A 631 16.81 -25.50 -0.64
N GLY A 632 15.59 -25.05 -0.30
CA GLY A 632 14.36 -25.51 -0.96
C GLY A 632 14.15 -24.84 -2.33
N ALA A 633 13.11 -25.26 -3.04
CA ALA A 633 12.63 -24.49 -4.20
C ALA A 633 11.74 -23.34 -3.72
N SER A 634 11.86 -22.17 -4.33
CA SER A 634 11.09 -20.98 -3.94
C SER A 634 9.76 -20.84 -4.65
N SER A 635 9.54 -21.58 -5.74
CA SER A 635 8.29 -21.61 -6.50
C SER A 635 8.28 -22.77 -7.50
N ILE A 636 7.11 -23.03 -8.09
CA ILE A 636 6.87 -24.07 -9.09
C ILE A 636 5.91 -23.58 -10.18
N ALA A 637 6.16 -23.95 -11.43
CA ALA A 637 5.24 -23.73 -12.55
C ALA A 637 5.08 -24.98 -13.41
N TYR A 638 4.01 -25.04 -14.20
CA TYR A 638 3.74 -26.11 -15.16
C TYR A 638 3.53 -25.53 -16.55
N ASP A 639 4.26 -26.03 -17.55
CA ASP A 639 4.23 -25.47 -18.92
C ASP A 639 3.24 -26.16 -19.87
N GLY A 640 2.46 -27.12 -19.36
CA GLY A 640 1.60 -28.01 -20.15
C GLY A 640 2.15 -29.44 -20.31
N GLU A 641 3.44 -29.67 -20.01
CA GLU A 641 4.08 -30.99 -20.12
C GLU A 641 5.02 -31.31 -18.93
N TYR A 642 5.76 -30.32 -18.45
CA TYR A 642 6.78 -30.46 -17.40
C TYR A 642 6.59 -29.46 -16.26
N LEU A 643 7.10 -29.82 -15.09
CA LEU A 643 7.19 -28.92 -13.94
C LEU A 643 8.54 -28.19 -13.98
N TYR A 644 8.54 -26.96 -13.45
CA TYR A 644 9.73 -26.12 -13.35
C TYR A 644 9.86 -25.62 -11.92
N LEU A 645 11.02 -25.85 -11.29
CA LEU A 645 11.33 -25.42 -9.93
C LEU A 645 12.36 -24.31 -9.94
N LYS A 646 12.11 -23.21 -9.23
CA LYS A 646 13.08 -22.12 -9.06
C LYS A 646 13.88 -22.33 -7.77
N SER A 647 15.22 -22.22 -7.84
CA SER A 647 16.08 -22.33 -6.65
C SER A 647 15.92 -21.10 -5.75
N TRP A 648 15.93 -21.32 -4.43
CA TRP A 648 15.88 -20.23 -3.46
C TRP A 648 17.16 -19.39 -3.44
N THR A 649 18.32 -20.03 -3.57
CA THR A 649 19.63 -19.34 -3.41
C THR A 649 20.32 -18.97 -4.71
N THR A 650 19.81 -19.43 -5.86
CA THR A 650 20.43 -19.20 -7.17
C THR A 650 19.39 -18.75 -8.20
N ASN A 651 19.86 -18.17 -9.30
CA ASN A 651 19.01 -17.77 -10.43
C ASN A 651 18.69 -18.95 -11.38
N LEU A 652 18.70 -20.18 -10.88
CA LEU A 652 18.50 -21.37 -11.70
C LEU A 652 17.06 -21.87 -11.65
N LEU A 653 16.54 -22.23 -12.82
CA LEU A 653 15.25 -22.88 -13.03
C LEU A 653 15.48 -24.32 -13.49
N TYR A 654 14.90 -25.27 -12.78
CA TYR A 654 15.07 -26.71 -13.03
C TYR A 654 13.82 -27.28 -13.65
N LYS A 655 13.93 -27.73 -14.90
CA LYS A 655 12.88 -28.49 -15.56
C LYS A 655 12.92 -29.92 -15.07
N ILE A 656 11.80 -30.41 -14.53
CA ILE A 656 11.69 -31.76 -13.96
C ILE A 656 10.55 -32.55 -14.60
N ASN A 657 10.68 -33.87 -14.57
CA ASN A 657 9.57 -34.77 -14.90
C ASN A 657 8.60 -34.94 -13.71
N ASN A 658 7.51 -35.67 -13.93
CA ASN A 658 6.48 -35.93 -12.93
C ASN A 658 6.87 -36.93 -11.81
N VAL A 659 8.14 -37.34 -11.74
CA VAL A 659 8.71 -38.16 -10.66
C VAL A 659 9.91 -37.50 -9.98
N GLY A 660 10.25 -36.25 -10.36
CA GLY A 660 11.27 -35.43 -9.72
C GLY A 660 12.67 -35.48 -10.34
N ASP A 661 12.87 -36.14 -11.49
CA ASP A 661 14.17 -36.12 -12.17
C ASP A 661 14.40 -34.80 -12.90
N ILE A 662 15.58 -34.21 -12.73
CA ILE A 662 16.02 -33.02 -13.49
C ILE A 662 16.30 -33.42 -14.93
N LEU A 663 15.61 -32.77 -15.86
CA LEU A 663 15.79 -32.94 -17.31
C LEU A 663 16.70 -31.85 -17.90
N GLU A 664 16.59 -30.64 -17.38
CA GLU A 664 17.29 -29.46 -17.88
C GLU A 664 17.45 -28.42 -16.76
N THR A 665 18.54 -27.65 -16.82
CA THR A 665 18.80 -26.51 -15.94
C THR A 665 18.91 -25.26 -16.81
N ILE A 666 18.12 -24.25 -16.47
CA ILE A 666 17.99 -22.99 -17.21
C ILE A 666 18.48 -21.86 -16.31
N GLU A 667 19.30 -20.97 -16.84
CA GLU A 667 19.79 -19.79 -16.12
C GLU A 667 18.85 -18.61 -16.39
N LEU A 668 18.34 -18.00 -15.32
CA LEU A 668 17.49 -16.81 -15.38
C LEU A 668 18.35 -15.53 -15.27
N PRO A 669 17.84 -14.37 -15.72
CA PRO A 669 18.52 -13.08 -15.54
C PRO A 669 18.88 -12.79 -14.07
N GLU A 670 19.97 -12.05 -13.85
CA GLU A 670 20.40 -11.66 -12.49
C GLU A 670 19.30 -10.88 -11.75
N GLY A 671 19.13 -11.23 -10.48
CA GLY A 671 18.15 -10.62 -9.58
C GLY A 671 16.86 -11.41 -9.40
N GLY A 672 16.66 -12.52 -10.13
CA GLY A 672 15.46 -13.37 -10.08
C GLY A 672 14.96 -13.71 -8.67
N GLY A 673 13.88 -13.05 -8.26
CA GLY A 673 13.23 -13.20 -6.97
C GLY A 673 12.45 -14.50 -6.81
N SER A 674 11.60 -14.60 -5.77
CA SER A 674 11.03 -15.90 -5.37
C SER A 674 9.90 -16.40 -6.28
N ALA A 675 9.16 -15.49 -6.94
CA ALA A 675 7.93 -15.80 -7.65
C ALA A 675 8.14 -16.33 -9.08
N LEU A 676 7.26 -17.24 -9.51
CA LEU A 676 7.25 -17.82 -10.85
C LEU A 676 5.81 -18.13 -11.29
N THR A 677 5.45 -17.78 -12.53
CA THR A 677 4.24 -18.31 -13.17
C THR A 677 4.46 -18.53 -14.67
N TRP A 678 3.55 -19.28 -15.31
CA TRP A 678 3.62 -19.62 -16.74
C TRP A 678 2.42 -19.04 -17.48
N ASP A 679 2.66 -18.24 -18.52
CA ASP A 679 1.60 -17.56 -19.28
C ASP A 679 1.02 -18.38 -20.46
N GLY A 680 1.54 -19.59 -20.66
CA GLY A 680 1.25 -20.43 -21.83
C GLY A 680 2.42 -20.48 -22.83
N ASN A 681 3.27 -19.45 -22.86
CA ASN A 681 4.38 -19.31 -23.80
C ASN A 681 5.72 -18.91 -23.15
N HIS A 682 5.67 -18.15 -22.05
CA HIS A 682 6.80 -17.58 -21.32
C HIS A 682 6.59 -17.70 -19.81
N PHE A 683 7.69 -17.65 -19.07
CA PHE A 683 7.65 -17.52 -17.63
C PHE A 683 7.56 -16.04 -17.25
N TRP A 684 6.81 -15.75 -16.20
CA TRP A 684 6.89 -14.48 -15.49
C TRP A 684 7.58 -14.70 -14.15
N ILE A 685 8.56 -13.85 -13.85
CA ILE A 685 9.36 -13.88 -12.63
C ILE A 685 9.48 -12.47 -12.04
N GLU A 686 9.78 -12.41 -10.75
CA GLU A 686 10.21 -11.17 -10.09
C GLU A 686 11.74 -11.04 -10.15
N GLY A 687 12.30 -9.84 -9.99
CA GLY A 687 13.73 -9.67 -9.68
C GLY A 687 14.60 -8.94 -10.70
N CYS A 688 14.03 -8.51 -11.82
CA CYS A 688 14.70 -7.63 -12.77
C CYS A 688 14.44 -6.15 -12.43
N LYS A 689 14.06 -5.27 -13.38
CA LYS A 689 13.56 -3.92 -13.05
C LYS A 689 12.17 -3.93 -12.41
N GLY A 690 11.56 -5.10 -12.27
CA GLY A 690 10.17 -5.28 -11.84
C GLY A 690 9.71 -6.72 -12.02
N LEU A 691 8.68 -6.90 -12.85
CA LEU A 691 8.15 -8.20 -13.27
C LEU A 691 8.64 -8.51 -14.68
N CYS A 692 9.39 -9.59 -14.84
CA CYS A 692 10.01 -9.98 -16.09
C CYS A 692 9.34 -11.16 -16.74
N LYS A 693 9.24 -11.07 -18.06
CA LYS A 693 8.85 -12.15 -18.95
C LYS A 693 10.11 -12.76 -19.55
N VAL A 694 10.32 -14.04 -19.28
CA VAL A 694 11.48 -14.79 -19.73
C VAL A 694 11.07 -15.98 -20.58
N SER A 695 11.85 -16.24 -21.64
CA SER A 695 11.64 -17.37 -22.53
C SER A 695 11.98 -18.70 -21.85
N ARG A 696 11.58 -19.82 -22.49
CA ARG A 696 11.88 -21.18 -22.01
C ARG A 696 13.38 -21.48 -21.84
N ASN A 697 14.25 -20.73 -22.52
CA ASN A 697 15.70 -20.84 -22.41
C ASN A 697 16.31 -19.76 -21.50
N GLY A 698 15.49 -19.06 -20.71
CA GLY A 698 15.94 -18.11 -19.67
C GLY A 698 16.31 -16.72 -20.17
N GLN A 699 15.98 -16.38 -21.42
CA GLN A 699 16.27 -15.05 -21.97
C GLN A 699 15.17 -14.07 -21.60
N LEU A 700 15.55 -12.87 -21.18
CA LEU A 700 14.61 -11.77 -20.98
C LEU A 700 13.99 -11.35 -22.31
N VAL A 701 12.66 -11.35 -22.38
CA VAL A 701 11.89 -11.04 -23.60
C VAL A 701 10.77 -10.02 -23.37
N GLY A 702 10.51 -9.66 -22.12
CA GLY A 702 9.55 -8.63 -21.76
C GLY A 702 9.69 -8.19 -20.31
N GLU A 703 9.19 -7.01 -19.99
CA GLU A 703 9.29 -6.44 -18.64
C GLU A 703 8.17 -5.43 -18.40
N ILE A 704 7.59 -5.43 -17.19
CA ILE A 704 6.59 -4.43 -16.74
C ILE A 704 6.93 -3.94 -15.34
N TYR A 705 6.40 -2.78 -14.97
CA TYR A 705 6.49 -2.30 -13.60
C TYR A 705 5.72 -3.20 -12.62
N PRO A 706 6.25 -3.48 -11.42
CA PRO A 706 5.48 -4.15 -10.38
C PRO A 706 4.39 -3.19 -9.86
N VAL A 707 3.40 -3.71 -9.13
CA VAL A 707 2.34 -2.89 -8.54
C VAL A 707 2.86 -2.14 -7.31
N ALA A 708 3.82 -2.73 -6.61
CA ALA A 708 4.46 -2.34 -5.36
C ALA A 708 5.79 -3.11 -5.21
N LEU A 709 6.58 -2.79 -4.19
CA LEU A 709 7.88 -3.45 -3.98
C LEU A 709 7.68 -4.90 -3.48
N GLY A 710 8.39 -5.85 -4.09
CA GLY A 710 8.42 -7.25 -3.65
C GLY A 710 7.18 -8.03 -4.05
N ALA A 711 7.15 -8.51 -5.30
CA ALA A 711 6.14 -9.45 -5.77
C ALA A 711 6.52 -10.88 -5.40
N TRP A 712 5.90 -11.40 -4.34
CA TRP A 712 6.28 -12.68 -3.74
C TRP A 712 5.61 -13.88 -4.38
N ALA A 713 4.44 -13.67 -5.00
CA ALA A 713 3.73 -14.69 -5.75
C ALA A 713 3.12 -14.12 -7.02
N LEU A 714 3.02 -14.95 -8.05
CA LEU A 714 2.45 -14.61 -9.35
C LEU A 714 1.49 -15.70 -9.81
N ALA A 715 0.39 -15.31 -10.44
CA ALA A 715 -0.50 -16.24 -11.14
C ALA A 715 -0.93 -15.65 -12.48
N TRP A 716 -1.11 -16.51 -13.48
CA TRP A 716 -1.55 -16.08 -14.80
C TRP A 716 -3.04 -16.39 -15.03
N GLU A 717 -3.83 -15.35 -15.26
CA GLU A 717 -5.21 -15.47 -15.74
C GLU A 717 -5.22 -15.37 -17.28
N PRO A 718 -5.51 -16.46 -18.00
CA PRO A 718 -5.64 -16.40 -19.46
C PRO A 718 -6.89 -15.59 -19.87
N SER A 719 -6.78 -14.80 -20.94
CA SER A 719 -7.94 -14.14 -21.56
C SER A 719 -8.41 -14.88 -22.80
N ASN A 720 -9.66 -14.63 -23.19
CA ASN A 720 -10.28 -15.20 -24.41
C ASN A 720 -9.61 -14.74 -25.72
N ASN A 721 -8.75 -13.72 -25.65
CA ASN A 721 -7.90 -13.29 -26.77
C ASN A 721 -6.55 -14.02 -26.68
N GLU A 722 -6.21 -14.78 -27.71
CA GLU A 722 -5.07 -15.72 -27.77
C GLU A 722 -3.68 -15.11 -27.48
N ASN A 723 -3.56 -13.78 -27.38
CA ASN A 723 -2.32 -13.04 -27.11
C ASN A 723 -2.43 -12.06 -25.93
N SER A 724 -3.40 -12.23 -25.03
CA SER A 724 -3.56 -11.37 -23.85
C SER A 724 -3.98 -12.19 -22.64
N GLY A 725 -3.61 -11.72 -21.45
CA GLY A 725 -4.02 -12.26 -20.16
C GLY A 725 -3.73 -11.25 -19.07
N PHE A 726 -4.10 -11.60 -17.85
CA PHE A 726 -3.85 -10.76 -16.68
C PHE A 726 -2.85 -11.46 -15.79
N LEU A 727 -1.91 -10.68 -15.27
CA LEU A 727 -1.01 -11.17 -14.24
C LEU A 727 -1.62 -10.83 -12.89
N TRP A 728 -1.76 -11.82 -12.03
CA TRP A 728 -2.07 -11.60 -10.63
C TRP A 728 -0.80 -11.65 -9.81
N SER A 729 -0.71 -10.79 -8.81
CA SER A 729 0.48 -10.73 -7.97
C SER A 729 0.14 -10.47 -6.52
N VAL A 730 0.74 -11.27 -5.62
CA VAL A 730 0.78 -10.95 -4.19
C VAL A 730 1.98 -10.05 -3.94
N GLN A 731 1.73 -8.86 -3.41
CA GLN A 731 2.79 -7.87 -3.20
C GLN A 731 2.76 -7.33 -1.78
N ARG A 732 3.96 -7.13 -1.23
CA ARG A 732 4.12 -6.49 0.06
C ARG A 732 3.74 -5.01 -0.09
N THR A 733 2.84 -4.56 0.76
CA THR A 733 2.25 -3.23 0.67
C THR A 733 2.02 -2.72 2.08
N SER A 734 2.45 -1.50 2.35
CA SER A 734 2.77 -0.99 3.69
C SER A 734 1.59 -0.70 4.64
N GLU A 735 0.38 -1.24 4.38
CA GLU A 735 -0.80 -0.97 5.21
C GLU A 735 -0.91 -1.98 6.37
N MET A 736 -0.62 -3.27 6.17
CA MET A 736 -0.54 -4.29 7.23
C MET A 736 0.30 -5.48 6.73
N TRP A 737 1.26 -5.95 7.53
CA TRP A 737 2.07 -7.14 7.19
C TRP A 737 1.29 -8.44 7.10
N ASP A 738 0.17 -8.53 7.83
CA ASP A 738 -0.70 -9.71 7.85
C ASP A 738 -1.72 -9.72 6.70
N ASP A 739 -1.72 -8.70 5.83
CA ASP A 739 -2.70 -8.57 4.75
C ASP A 739 -2.04 -8.81 3.38
N ASP A 740 -2.41 -9.92 2.73
CA ASP A 740 -2.01 -10.20 1.36
C ASP A 740 -2.73 -9.28 0.39
N LYS A 741 -2.04 -8.30 -0.18
CA LYS A 741 -2.61 -7.54 -1.29
C LYS A 741 -2.36 -8.29 -2.59
N ILE A 742 -3.44 -8.88 -3.11
CA ILE A 742 -3.45 -9.58 -4.38
C ILE A 742 -3.99 -8.63 -5.45
N PHE A 743 -3.15 -8.30 -6.42
CA PHE A 743 -3.46 -7.34 -7.47
C PHE A 743 -3.68 -8.03 -8.81
N LYS A 744 -4.73 -7.64 -9.54
CA LYS A 744 -4.93 -7.97 -10.94
C LYS A 744 -4.27 -6.92 -11.82
N ILE A 745 -3.40 -7.35 -12.71
CA ILE A 745 -2.59 -6.50 -13.57
C ILE A 745 -2.93 -6.80 -15.02
N GLU A 746 -3.35 -5.78 -15.74
CA GLU A 746 -3.39 -5.79 -17.20
C GLU A 746 -2.04 -5.35 -17.75
N ILE A 747 -1.51 -6.13 -18.67
CA ILE A 747 -0.28 -5.80 -19.39
C ILE A 747 -0.66 -4.94 -20.60
N LEU A 748 -0.16 -3.71 -20.64
CA LEU A 748 -0.38 -2.75 -21.72
C LEU A 748 0.73 -2.84 -22.77
N ASP A 749 1.98 -2.85 -22.30
CA ASP A 749 3.18 -2.99 -23.13
C ASP A 749 4.30 -3.66 -22.31
N ASP A 750 4.66 -4.89 -22.66
CA ASP A 750 5.79 -5.62 -22.08
C ASP A 750 7.03 -5.58 -22.97
N SER A 751 7.06 -4.73 -24.00
CA SER A 751 8.12 -4.76 -25.00
C SER A 751 9.49 -4.44 -24.39
N PHE A 752 10.45 -5.32 -24.68
CA PHE A 752 11.81 -5.23 -24.17
C PHE A 752 12.76 -4.78 -25.28
N ASP A 753 13.27 -3.54 -25.19
CA ASP A 753 14.30 -3.03 -26.09
C ASP A 753 15.71 -3.38 -25.57
N SER A 754 16.26 -4.49 -26.09
CA SER A 754 17.65 -4.92 -25.82
C SER A 754 18.72 -3.91 -26.25
N SER A 755 18.39 -2.84 -26.97
CA SER A 755 19.35 -1.81 -27.40
C SER A 755 19.58 -0.68 -26.38
N GLN A 756 18.83 -0.67 -25.28
CA GLN A 756 18.95 0.33 -24.19
C GLN A 756 19.70 -0.16 -22.95
N GLU A 757 20.58 -1.16 -23.07
CA GLU A 757 21.60 -1.41 -22.03
C GLU A 757 22.67 -0.30 -22.07
N THR A 758 22.29 0.91 -21.65
CA THR A 758 23.23 1.94 -21.22
C THR A 758 23.82 1.51 -19.88
N TYR A 759 25.06 1.03 -19.90
CA TYR A 759 25.90 0.96 -18.72
C TYR A 759 26.10 2.38 -18.20
N HIS A 760 25.42 2.74 -17.11
CA HIS A 760 25.72 3.95 -16.36
C HIS A 760 27.03 3.73 -15.62
N CYS A 761 28.14 4.17 -16.19
CA CYS A 761 29.25 4.59 -15.36
C CYS A 761 28.83 5.86 -14.63
N LEU A 762 28.97 5.86 -13.31
CA LEU A 762 28.66 7.01 -12.45
C LEU A 762 29.44 8.25 -12.92
N GLY A 763 28.71 9.28 -13.37
CA GLY A 763 29.20 10.64 -13.55
C GLY A 763 29.65 11.01 -14.97
N PHE A 764 29.12 12.15 -15.45
CA PHE A 764 29.50 12.98 -16.60
C PHE A 764 28.70 12.81 -17.91
N GLU A 765 28.22 13.95 -18.41
CA GLU A 765 27.38 14.14 -19.60
C GLU A 765 28.02 13.65 -20.91
N GLU A 766 27.15 13.22 -21.83
CA GLU A 766 27.43 12.56 -23.11
C GLU A 766 28.38 13.31 -24.05
N TYR A 767 29.34 12.60 -24.65
CA TYR A 767 29.92 12.96 -25.95
C TYR A 767 30.17 11.72 -26.82
N VAL A 768 29.70 11.76 -28.06
CA VAL A 768 29.95 10.74 -29.10
C VAL A 768 31.33 10.97 -29.71
N VAL A 769 32.25 10.00 -29.60
CA VAL A 769 33.59 10.04 -30.22
C VAL A 769 33.68 9.11 -31.44
N PRO A 770 34.21 9.55 -32.61
CA PRO A 770 34.37 8.71 -33.79
C PRO A 770 35.51 7.67 -33.68
N PRO A 771 35.53 6.61 -34.52
CA PRO A 771 36.24 5.36 -34.26
C PRO A 771 37.78 5.34 -34.45
N THR A 772 38.51 6.45 -34.33
CA THR A 772 39.90 6.50 -34.87
C THR A 772 41.02 7.05 -33.97
N GLU A 773 40.83 7.40 -32.69
CA GLU A 773 41.95 7.90 -31.85
C GLU A 773 41.93 7.38 -30.39
N ARG A 774 43.12 7.27 -29.77
CA ARG A 774 43.33 6.83 -28.38
C ARG A 774 42.94 7.92 -27.37
N VAL A 775 42.36 7.53 -26.23
CA VAL A 775 41.93 8.44 -25.14
C VAL A 775 42.55 8.03 -23.81
N CYS A 776 42.95 9.00 -22.97
CA CYS A 776 43.38 8.78 -21.57
C CYS A 776 42.28 9.21 -20.59
N CYS A 777 42.17 8.48 -19.47
CA CYS A 777 41.20 8.71 -18.39
C CYS A 777 41.49 9.98 -17.58
N SER A 778 41.32 11.16 -18.17
CA SER A 778 41.15 12.43 -17.44
C SER A 778 40.54 13.57 -18.27
N GLY A 779 39.91 13.29 -19.41
CA GLY A 779 39.13 14.31 -20.15
C GLY A 779 39.91 15.38 -20.91
N LEU A 780 41.17 15.16 -21.34
CA LEU A 780 41.92 16.10 -22.18
C LEU A 780 42.03 15.63 -23.63
N VAL A 781 41.76 16.53 -24.59
CA VAL A 781 41.91 16.29 -26.04
C VAL A 781 43.38 16.39 -26.45
N ALA A 782 43.83 15.46 -27.30
CA ALA A 782 45.21 15.24 -27.66
C ALA A 782 45.86 16.40 -28.46
N THR A 783 46.57 17.28 -27.76
CA THR A 783 47.79 17.92 -28.30
C THR A 783 48.94 18.05 -27.28
N GLU A 784 48.75 17.66 -26.02
CA GLU A 784 49.80 17.75 -24.98
C GLU A 784 50.15 16.40 -24.31
N CYS A 785 49.74 15.27 -24.90
CA CYS A 785 49.86 13.94 -24.30
C CYS A 785 51.23 13.25 -24.52
N THR A 786 52.34 13.98 -24.50
CA THR A 786 53.68 13.37 -24.60
C THR A 786 54.56 13.59 -23.37
N GLN A 787 54.03 14.06 -22.24
CA GLN A 787 54.85 14.31 -21.06
C GLN A 787 54.37 13.78 -19.70
N PHE A 788 53.14 13.26 -19.55
CA PHE A 788 52.63 12.97 -18.18
C PHE A 788 51.78 11.71 -17.95
N CYS A 789 51.61 10.78 -18.90
CA CYS A 789 50.94 9.49 -18.61
C CYS A 789 51.92 8.31 -18.69
N PRO A 790 52.14 7.56 -17.58
CA PRO A 790 52.77 6.24 -17.62
C PRO A 790 51.93 5.29 -18.49
N SER A 791 52.58 4.32 -19.14
CA SER A 791 51.99 3.40 -20.12
C SER A 791 50.87 2.48 -19.61
N GLU A 792 50.50 2.59 -18.34
CA GLU A 792 49.54 1.72 -17.64
C GLU A 792 48.09 2.24 -17.71
N PHE A 793 47.87 3.43 -18.29
CA PHE A 793 46.54 4.08 -18.38
C PHE A 793 46.11 4.40 -19.84
N CYS A 794 46.45 3.53 -20.80
CA CYS A 794 46.06 3.71 -22.21
C CYS A 794 45.37 2.44 -22.73
N CYS A 795 44.13 2.56 -23.23
CA CYS A 795 43.42 1.48 -23.91
C CYS A 795 43.66 1.53 -25.43
N ASP A 796 43.78 0.36 -26.07
CA ASP A 796 43.83 0.26 -27.53
C ASP A 796 42.41 0.28 -28.15
N PRO A 797 42.26 0.72 -29.41
CA PRO A 797 40.95 0.84 -30.04
C PRO A 797 40.32 -0.53 -30.27
N GLY A 798 39.22 -0.84 -29.56
CA GLY A 798 38.36 -2.00 -29.83
C GLY A 798 38.23 -3.06 -28.73
N GLU A 799 38.73 -2.84 -27.51
CA GLU A 799 38.45 -3.72 -26.36
C GLU A 799 37.40 -3.11 -25.41
N MET A 800 36.48 -3.94 -24.90
CA MET A 800 35.31 -3.52 -24.11
C MET A 800 35.45 -3.72 -22.59
N ILE A 801 36.53 -4.34 -22.09
CA ILE A 801 36.68 -4.60 -20.64
C ILE A 801 38.15 -4.50 -20.24
N CYS A 802 38.47 -3.62 -19.29
CA CYS A 802 39.73 -3.71 -18.53
C CYS A 802 39.50 -4.69 -17.37
N LEU A 803 40.28 -5.75 -17.28
CA LEU A 803 40.29 -6.65 -16.12
C LEU A 803 41.06 -5.94 -14.99
N GLU A 804 40.42 -5.73 -13.85
CA GLU A 804 41.12 -5.41 -12.60
C GLU A 804 41.70 -6.70 -11.99
N GLU A 805 42.98 -6.64 -11.60
CA GLU A 805 43.52 -7.37 -10.45
C GLU A 805 43.51 -6.45 -9.23
#